data_AF-A0A941MW83-F1
#
_entry.id   AF-A0A941MW83-F1
#
_cell.length_a   1.000
_cell.length_b   1.000
_cell.length_c   1.000
_cell.angle_alpha   90.00
_cell.angle_beta   90.00
_cell.angle_gamma   90.00
#
_symmetry.space_group_name_H-M   'P 1'
#
loop_
_entity.id
_entity.type
_entity.pdbx_description
1 polymer ?
#
loop_
_entity_poly.entity_id
_entity_poly.type
_entity_poly.pdbx_seq_one_letter_code
_entity_poly.pdbx_strand_id
1 'polypeptide(L)'
;MKLHQWFSRLLSSTLPVGHKPKKTEEARPIRERFEAHPGLMRLESRRVLNAAAPVAPPPAHTAPAAVPAASAASQAQTTTILTVDVNQAAHQKSDTIVISRVGGNVDVSVNGAKVASQALKSIDQLKVIGTGSRDTVVIDLAGGNPLPTLGIVLTGFQGEGQQGSQLILRGGSAAEVSLVESSGHSGFLTVDGSEIQFSGFQSIQDALTTNNLFVAPTGSGHSLTLGAGLSDGYGQIQISSGLQFDFLSPTQALTIDVAGGDNQFSDTILVGNFQDWTSAALSFQGSVNDRVDINGQLGLEQGSLFVSAGTIDVSGSITGTNNHIEIQGSHSVTFESSAVVRSSGGTVVVDAGEHGTLLDFGVIDVSNTSVGGAGGTVLLLGQNIGIAGAARIDASGTNGGGTVLVGGDQHGANPLVREADRTYFGANASIHADALWQGDGGKVVLWSNEATWFEGQISAQGGALAGNGGAVEVSSLGVLNVSGLVNTLAAHGHAGVLLLDPKNVIINDSGSADLTDVDSFATASSATSQIKASVINTSTTDVVIQANTDITVNSTINISKNGVSLTMQAGRSILINSDISTNDGAITLVANETVANGVQKADRDGGAAVITMAAGTTIDSGKAAITITISTGAGLNDSSSGDITLANVTQTGAGKLTVSNNGPTDGGVILTGNISVAGDITFNDAVTLGDNVVLTSTGSGDISLASTINGTFDLTINTAGITTFGGAVGAAAAVNSITTDASGTTELNGGSIKTTGAQTFNDVVTLGATTTLTGNGNIAFGKTLDSQTATPQDLNISAGSGDVTFTGQVGTTHALGALLVTSSQNVLASASVTAQAVRVTATKDVTLTGKVTTTSGAAGTGPVTILADSDSDGTGTVSEAGGIDTSATSSAIHLQAAQFSLTGTIKSGTATTTLEASDNETIGLGTGAGDIQFSNTILALINSGALVIGGAQTGTITAQAVSTAAQQGPISLVAGATGANVVFSGGSSFTALEVTAKNQIQFNTTDDPAVQTTGAQTYHSPVQLLKNTTLTSTGSGN
;
A
#
# COMPACT_ATOMS: atom_id res chain seq x y z
N MET A 1 5.88 -40.60 -13.61
CA MET A 1 5.89 -41.24 -12.26
C MET A 1 6.89 -40.64 -11.25
N LYS A 2 8.19 -40.47 -11.55
CA LYS A 2 9.17 -39.87 -10.59
C LYS A 2 9.05 -38.33 -10.40
N LEU A 3 8.52 -37.60 -11.39
CA LEU A 3 8.27 -36.16 -11.30
C LEU A 3 6.95 -35.82 -10.58
N HIS A 4 5.93 -36.68 -10.72
CA HIS A 4 4.66 -36.60 -9.97
C HIS A 4 4.91 -36.68 -8.44
N GLN A 5 5.84 -37.56 -8.00
CA GLN A 5 6.28 -37.62 -6.59
C GLN A 5 7.18 -36.44 -6.15
N TRP A 6 7.79 -35.72 -7.10
CA TRP A 6 8.60 -34.53 -6.79
C TRP A 6 7.69 -33.30 -6.63
N PHE A 7 6.66 -33.14 -7.48
CA PHE A 7 5.62 -32.11 -7.35
C PHE A 7 4.75 -32.30 -6.10
N SER A 8 4.29 -33.52 -5.78
CA SER A 8 3.56 -33.77 -4.52
C SER A 8 4.39 -33.49 -3.26
N ARG A 9 5.73 -33.52 -3.33
CA ARG A 9 6.63 -33.15 -2.23
C ARG A 9 6.88 -31.64 -2.13
N LEU A 10 6.80 -30.91 -3.24
CA LEU A 10 6.88 -29.45 -3.27
C LEU A 10 5.57 -28.79 -2.81
N LEU A 11 4.42 -29.39 -3.14
CA LEU A 11 3.07 -28.89 -2.81
C LEU A 11 2.60 -29.21 -1.37
N SER A 12 3.33 -30.04 -0.61
CA SER A 12 2.95 -30.51 0.75
C SER A 12 3.86 -30.00 1.89
N SER A 13 4.87 -29.17 1.63
CA SER A 13 5.82 -28.76 2.66
C SER A 13 5.33 -27.58 3.51
N THR A 14 4.76 -27.86 4.68
CA THR A 14 4.78 -26.92 5.82
C THR A 14 6.22 -26.71 6.29
N LEU A 15 6.63 -25.44 6.47
CA LEU A 15 7.94 -25.04 6.98
C LEU A 15 8.27 -25.67 8.37
N PRO A 16 9.55 -25.91 8.68
CA PRO A 16 9.98 -26.45 9.97
C PRO A 16 10.02 -25.34 11.03
N VAL A 17 9.04 -25.28 11.92
CA VAL A 17 9.10 -24.45 13.14
C VAL A 17 9.90 -25.19 14.21
N GLY A 18 11.20 -24.92 14.29
CA GLY A 18 12.00 -25.23 15.45
C GLY A 18 11.91 -24.10 16.47
N HIS A 19 11.08 -24.25 17.51
CA HIS A 19 11.37 -23.86 18.90
C HIS A 19 10.21 -24.25 19.83
N LYS A 20 10.51 -25.06 20.86
CA LYS A 20 9.61 -25.34 22.00
C LYS A 20 9.43 -24.07 22.84
N PRO A 21 8.24 -23.88 23.44
CA PRO A 21 8.24 -23.96 24.90
C PRO A 21 7.08 -24.79 25.51
N LYS A 22 7.18 -24.88 26.82
CA LYS A 22 6.66 -25.84 27.79
C LYS A 22 5.13 -25.98 27.92
N LYS A 23 4.77 -27.21 28.31
CA LYS A 23 3.57 -27.71 29.00
C LYS A 23 2.91 -26.73 29.98
N THR A 24 1.58 -26.65 29.88
CA THR A 24 0.49 -26.63 30.91
C THR A 24 -0.78 -26.31 30.11
N GLU A 25 -1.99 -26.82 30.31
CA GLU A 25 -2.65 -27.73 31.24
C GLU A 25 -4.02 -28.06 30.60
N GLU A 26 -4.57 -29.22 30.96
CA GLU A 26 -5.99 -29.59 31.01
C GLU A 26 -6.97 -29.36 29.83
N ALA A 27 -7.43 -30.50 29.32
CA ALA A 27 -8.68 -30.65 28.58
C ALA A 27 -9.91 -30.46 29.49
N ARG A 28 -10.90 -29.67 29.02
CA ARG A 28 -12.33 -29.93 29.26
C ARG A 28 -13.18 -29.52 28.04
N PRO A 29 -14.22 -30.29 27.68
CA PRO A 29 -15.05 -30.05 26.50
C PRO A 29 -16.26 -29.17 26.85
N ILE A 30 -16.68 -28.30 25.92
CA ILE A 30 -17.97 -27.60 26.02
C ILE A 30 -18.84 -27.98 24.82
N ARG A 31 -19.91 -28.70 25.16
CA ARG A 31 -21.11 -28.92 24.35
C ARG A 31 -21.98 -27.66 24.31
N GLU A 32 -22.69 -27.53 23.21
CA GLU A 32 -24.00 -26.89 23.03
C GLU A 32 -24.10 -25.36 23.27
N ARG A 33 -24.45 -24.63 22.20
CA ARG A 33 -25.69 -23.83 22.15
C ARG A 33 -25.98 -23.33 20.73
N PHE A 34 -26.96 -23.97 20.12
CA PHE A 34 -27.86 -23.35 19.15
C PHE A 34 -28.72 -22.34 19.91
N GLU A 35 -28.77 -21.09 19.48
CA GLU A 35 -29.94 -20.23 19.69
C GLU A 35 -30.00 -19.17 18.60
N ALA A 36 -31.17 -19.10 17.98
CA ALA A 36 -31.54 -18.23 16.88
C ALA A 36 -31.74 -16.78 17.33
N HIS A 37 -31.63 -15.81 16.41
CA HIS A 37 -32.77 -14.91 16.12
C HIS A 37 -32.59 -14.04 14.85
N PRO A 38 -33.73 -13.55 14.29
CA PRO A 38 -33.89 -13.15 12.89
C PRO A 38 -33.91 -11.63 12.69
N GLY A 39 -33.75 -11.17 11.44
CA GLY A 39 -33.91 -9.76 11.08
C GLY A 39 -34.13 -9.56 9.57
N LEU A 40 -35.40 -9.58 9.16
CA LEU A 40 -35.88 -9.21 7.83
C LEU A 40 -36.20 -7.71 7.78
N MET A 41 -35.87 -7.08 6.65
CA MET A 41 -36.57 -5.99 5.92
C MET A 41 -35.60 -4.86 5.54
N ARG A 42 -35.73 -4.14 4.41
CA ARG A 42 -36.50 -4.16 3.15
C ARG A 42 -36.20 -2.77 2.51
N LEU A 43 -36.58 -2.59 1.25
CA LEU A 43 -36.68 -1.34 0.47
C LEU A 43 -35.44 -0.95 -0.37
N GLU A 44 -35.55 -0.51 -1.62
CA GLU A 44 -36.66 -0.51 -2.59
C GLU A 44 -36.15 0.05 -3.93
N SER A 45 -36.85 -0.30 -5.03
CA SER A 45 -37.27 0.62 -6.14
C SER A 45 -36.19 1.29 -7.01
N ARG A 46 -36.30 1.46 -8.33
CA ARG A 46 -37.36 1.41 -9.36
C ARG A 46 -36.64 1.59 -10.73
N ARG A 47 -36.98 0.83 -11.79
CA ARG A 47 -37.91 1.17 -12.90
C ARG A 47 -37.34 2.26 -13.85
N VAL A 48 -37.35 2.21 -15.19
CA VAL A 48 -38.37 1.76 -16.15
C VAL A 48 -37.76 1.69 -17.59
N LEU A 49 -38.26 0.88 -18.53
CA LEU A 49 -39.05 1.19 -19.78
C LEU A 49 -38.20 0.65 -20.97
N ASN A 50 -38.65 -0.06 -22.02
CA ASN A 50 -39.97 -0.33 -22.56
C ASN A 50 -39.94 -1.56 -23.50
N ALA A 51 -41.12 -2.15 -23.75
CA ALA A 51 -41.35 -3.44 -24.40
C ALA A 51 -41.86 -3.34 -25.86
N ALA A 52 -41.70 -4.44 -26.62
CA ALA A 52 -42.66 -5.04 -27.58
C ALA A 52 -42.09 -6.41 -28.06
N ALA A 53 -42.77 -7.56 -28.15
CA ALA A 53 -44.04 -8.12 -27.67
C ALA A 53 -43.95 -9.67 -27.82
N PRO A 54 -44.48 -10.51 -26.90
CA PRO A 54 -44.67 -11.96 -27.10
C PRO A 54 -46.15 -12.38 -27.17
N VAL A 55 -46.43 -13.50 -27.84
CA VAL A 55 -47.78 -14.09 -27.98
C VAL A 55 -48.12 -14.99 -26.78
N ALA A 56 -49.38 -14.92 -26.33
CA ALA A 56 -49.87 -15.32 -25.00
C ALA A 56 -50.21 -16.83 -24.81
N PRO A 57 -50.23 -17.32 -23.55
CA PRO A 57 -50.74 -18.63 -23.14
C PRO A 57 -52.19 -18.58 -22.63
N PRO A 58 -52.93 -19.70 -22.56
CA PRO A 58 -54.16 -19.79 -21.77
C PRO A 58 -54.07 -20.80 -20.59
N PRO A 59 -55.03 -20.73 -19.63
CA PRO A 59 -54.72 -20.70 -18.20
C PRO A 59 -55.09 -21.96 -17.40
N ALA A 60 -54.62 -21.96 -16.15
CA ALA A 60 -54.86 -22.92 -15.07
C ALA A 60 -56.31 -22.98 -14.57
N HIS A 61 -56.70 -24.09 -13.92
CA HIS A 61 -57.67 -24.09 -12.82
C HIS A 61 -57.43 -25.25 -11.84
N THR A 62 -57.62 -24.95 -10.55
CA THR A 62 -57.52 -25.82 -9.38
C THR A 62 -58.86 -26.46 -8.97
N ALA A 63 -58.74 -27.69 -8.43
CA ALA A 63 -59.58 -28.55 -7.56
C ALA A 63 -61.11 -28.31 -7.37
N PRO A 64 -61.87 -29.41 -7.21
CA PRO A 64 -62.41 -29.71 -5.88
C PRO A 64 -62.41 -31.21 -5.48
N ALA A 65 -62.70 -31.47 -4.21
CA ALA A 65 -62.64 -32.76 -3.52
C ALA A 65 -63.96 -33.58 -3.51
N ALA A 66 -63.76 -34.89 -3.32
CA ALA A 66 -64.62 -35.96 -2.78
C ALA A 66 -65.81 -36.52 -3.61
N VAL A 67 -65.77 -37.85 -3.84
CA VAL A 67 -66.72 -38.91 -3.40
C VAL A 67 -66.24 -40.28 -3.97
N PRO A 68 -66.48 -41.44 -3.30
CA PRO A 68 -65.61 -42.62 -3.35
C PRO A 68 -66.11 -43.81 -4.19
N ALA A 69 -65.16 -44.72 -4.42
CA ALA A 69 -65.25 -46.17 -4.65
C ALA A 69 -66.11 -46.69 -5.82
N ALA A 70 -65.41 -47.16 -6.86
CA ALA A 70 -65.83 -48.31 -7.66
C ALA A 70 -64.61 -49.18 -7.98
N SER A 71 -64.65 -50.41 -7.47
CA SER A 71 -63.74 -51.50 -7.79
C SER A 71 -63.77 -51.84 -9.28
N ALA A 72 -62.62 -51.87 -9.95
CA ALA A 72 -62.46 -52.58 -11.22
C ALA A 72 -61.11 -53.29 -11.21
N ALA A 73 -61.18 -54.61 -11.41
CA ALA A 73 -60.07 -55.54 -11.32
C ALA A 73 -58.98 -55.25 -12.36
N SER A 74 -57.73 -55.50 -11.95
CA SER A 74 -56.60 -55.77 -12.84
C SER A 74 -56.97 -56.88 -13.84
N GLN A 75 -56.93 -56.57 -15.14
CA GLN A 75 -56.78 -57.59 -16.17
C GLN A 75 -55.33 -57.57 -16.63
N ALA A 76 -54.58 -58.62 -16.27
CA ALA A 76 -53.28 -58.90 -16.84
C ALA A 76 -53.44 -59.14 -18.35
N GLN A 77 -52.75 -58.34 -19.17
CA GLN A 77 -52.47 -58.74 -20.54
C GLN A 77 -51.47 -59.91 -20.48
N THR A 78 -51.89 -61.08 -20.94
CA THR A 78 -51.02 -62.24 -21.12
C THR A 78 -50.07 -61.98 -22.30
N THR A 79 -48.79 -61.79 -22.01
CA THR A 79 -47.71 -61.71 -23.01
C THR A 79 -47.58 -63.05 -23.76
N THR A 80 -47.64 -63.03 -25.09
CA THR A 80 -47.47 -64.23 -25.92
C THR A 80 -45.99 -64.46 -26.22
N ILE A 81 -45.38 -65.45 -25.55
CA ILE A 81 -43.95 -65.78 -25.69
C ILE A 81 -43.79 -67.04 -26.57
N LEU A 82 -43.10 -66.93 -27.71
CA LEU A 82 -42.63 -68.10 -28.45
C LEU A 82 -41.33 -68.59 -27.81
N THR A 83 -41.33 -69.77 -27.20
CA THR A 83 -40.09 -70.38 -26.67
C THR A 83 -39.55 -71.43 -27.63
N VAL A 84 -38.30 -71.28 -28.05
CA VAL A 84 -37.56 -72.24 -28.87
C VAL A 84 -36.43 -72.81 -28.02
N ASP A 85 -36.60 -74.04 -27.55
CA ASP A 85 -35.56 -74.77 -26.84
C ASP A 85 -34.71 -75.55 -27.84
N VAL A 86 -33.45 -75.13 -28.02
CA VAL A 86 -32.54 -75.80 -28.97
C VAL A 86 -31.95 -77.09 -28.41
N ASN A 87 -32.20 -77.42 -27.13
CA ASN A 87 -31.80 -78.71 -26.53
C ASN A 87 -32.53 -79.94 -27.08
N GLN A 88 -33.52 -79.77 -27.96
CA GLN A 88 -34.25 -80.90 -28.57
C GLN A 88 -33.88 -81.16 -30.04
N ALA A 89 -33.01 -80.34 -30.64
CA ALA A 89 -32.45 -80.57 -31.97
C ALA A 89 -31.07 -81.25 -31.82
N ALA A 90 -30.70 -82.13 -32.76
CA ALA A 90 -29.49 -82.96 -32.65
C ALA A 90 -28.21 -82.16 -32.34
N HIS A 91 -27.67 -82.37 -31.12
CA HIS A 91 -26.58 -81.58 -30.53
C HIS A 91 -25.21 -81.74 -31.22
N GLN A 92 -24.50 -80.63 -31.43
CA GLN A 92 -23.04 -80.58 -31.58
C GLN A 92 -22.41 -79.71 -30.47
N LYS A 93 -21.07 -79.74 -30.32
CA LYS A 93 -20.35 -78.95 -29.28
C LYS A 93 -20.42 -77.42 -29.47
N SER A 94 -20.92 -76.99 -30.63
CA SER A 94 -21.15 -75.60 -31.03
C SER A 94 -22.27 -75.57 -32.06
N ASP A 95 -23.44 -75.03 -31.72
CA ASP A 95 -24.57 -74.96 -32.64
C ASP A 95 -24.74 -73.55 -33.23
N THR A 96 -25.05 -73.44 -34.52
CA THR A 96 -25.37 -72.17 -35.18
C THR A 96 -26.89 -71.98 -35.28
N ILE A 97 -27.43 -70.97 -34.61
CA ILE A 97 -28.87 -70.72 -34.51
C ILE A 97 -29.24 -69.51 -35.36
N VAL A 98 -29.85 -69.69 -36.52
CA VAL A 98 -30.23 -68.57 -37.40
C VAL A 98 -31.70 -68.19 -37.18
N ILE A 99 -31.94 -66.95 -36.76
CA ILE A 99 -33.26 -66.33 -36.60
C ILE A 99 -33.45 -65.37 -37.77
N SER A 100 -34.42 -65.63 -38.64
CA SER A 100 -34.62 -64.85 -39.86
C SER A 100 -36.09 -64.54 -40.12
N ARG A 101 -36.36 -63.50 -40.91
CA ARG A 101 -37.71 -63.19 -41.37
C ARG A 101 -37.93 -63.75 -42.76
N VAL A 102 -38.95 -64.59 -42.90
CA VAL A 102 -39.37 -65.13 -44.20
C VAL A 102 -40.85 -64.77 -44.40
N GLY A 103 -41.08 -63.71 -45.18
CA GLY A 103 -42.42 -63.14 -45.38
C GLY A 103 -42.99 -62.48 -44.12
N GLY A 104 -44.14 -62.96 -43.63
CA GLY A 104 -44.81 -62.46 -42.41
C GLY A 104 -44.41 -63.18 -41.12
N ASN A 105 -43.53 -64.19 -41.19
CA ASN A 105 -43.17 -65.05 -40.07
C ASN A 105 -41.72 -64.80 -39.61
N VAL A 106 -41.49 -65.08 -38.33
CA VAL A 106 -40.15 -65.31 -37.76
C VAL A 106 -39.84 -66.80 -37.85
N ASP A 107 -38.71 -67.13 -38.47
CA ASP A 107 -38.17 -68.47 -38.60
C ASP A 107 -36.95 -68.61 -37.69
N VAL A 108 -36.87 -69.73 -36.96
CA VAL A 108 -35.66 -70.10 -36.20
C VAL A 108 -35.15 -71.42 -36.76
N SER A 109 -33.85 -71.47 -37.06
CA SER A 109 -33.16 -72.67 -37.54
C SER A 109 -31.93 -72.94 -36.71
N VAL A 110 -31.57 -74.21 -36.56
CA VAL A 110 -30.39 -74.68 -35.83
C VAL A 110 -29.57 -75.54 -36.77
N ASN A 111 -28.30 -75.20 -36.97
CA ASN A 111 -27.39 -75.86 -37.91
C ASN A 111 -27.98 -76.01 -39.33
N GLY A 112 -28.77 -75.02 -39.77
CA GLY A 112 -29.44 -74.98 -41.08
C GLY A 112 -30.79 -75.71 -41.16
N ALA A 113 -31.23 -76.43 -40.11
CA ALA A 113 -32.53 -77.07 -40.05
C ALA A 113 -33.57 -76.15 -39.37
N LYS A 114 -34.71 -75.90 -40.01
CA LYS A 114 -35.77 -75.04 -39.47
C LYS A 114 -36.51 -75.73 -38.32
N VAL A 115 -36.47 -75.13 -37.13
CA VAL A 115 -37.04 -75.68 -35.89
C VAL A 115 -38.29 -74.95 -35.42
N ALA A 116 -38.48 -73.68 -35.82
CA ALA A 116 -39.69 -72.91 -35.52
C ALA A 116 -40.06 -71.95 -36.67
N SER A 117 -41.37 -71.67 -36.82
CA SER A 117 -41.92 -70.66 -37.72
C SER A 117 -43.24 -70.15 -37.18
N GLN A 118 -43.37 -68.85 -36.95
CA GLN A 118 -44.60 -68.27 -36.41
C GLN A 118 -44.83 -66.86 -36.95
N ALA A 119 -46.09 -66.48 -37.13
CA ALA A 119 -46.44 -65.14 -37.62
C ALA A 119 -45.94 -64.06 -36.64
N LEU A 120 -45.16 -63.10 -37.12
CA LEU A 120 -44.50 -62.10 -36.28
C LEU A 120 -45.50 -61.25 -35.47
N LYS A 121 -46.66 -60.94 -36.07
CA LYS A 121 -47.76 -60.18 -35.43
C LYS A 121 -48.47 -60.94 -34.29
N SER A 122 -48.19 -62.23 -34.13
CA SER A 122 -48.85 -63.09 -33.13
C SER A 122 -47.98 -63.40 -31.91
N ILE A 123 -46.77 -62.84 -31.86
CA ILE A 123 -45.80 -63.06 -30.79
C ILE A 123 -45.41 -61.70 -30.22
N ASP A 124 -45.46 -61.59 -28.90
CA ASP A 124 -44.96 -60.42 -28.20
C ASP A 124 -43.46 -60.59 -27.88
N GLN A 125 -42.98 -61.80 -27.56
CA GLN A 125 -41.56 -62.05 -27.26
C GLN A 125 -41.07 -63.39 -27.83
N LEU A 126 -39.83 -63.46 -28.33
CA LEU A 126 -39.19 -64.71 -28.74
C LEU A 126 -38.11 -65.10 -27.73
N LYS A 127 -38.28 -66.23 -27.05
CA LYS A 127 -37.31 -66.78 -26.12
C LYS A 127 -36.57 -67.95 -26.76
N VAL A 128 -35.25 -67.88 -26.89
CA VAL A 128 -34.42 -68.99 -27.36
C VAL A 128 -33.59 -69.52 -26.20
N ILE A 129 -33.62 -70.84 -25.98
CA ILE A 129 -32.88 -71.51 -24.92
C ILE A 129 -31.75 -72.32 -25.55
N GLY A 130 -30.52 -71.84 -25.43
CA GLY A 130 -29.26 -72.44 -25.87
C GLY A 130 -28.86 -73.72 -25.14
N THR A 131 -27.75 -74.32 -25.58
CA THR A 131 -27.33 -75.66 -25.15
C THR A 131 -26.42 -75.71 -23.93
N GLY A 132 -25.99 -74.55 -23.43
CA GLY A 132 -24.94 -74.45 -22.42
C GLY A 132 -23.56 -74.80 -22.95
N SER A 133 -23.35 -74.68 -24.27
CA SER A 133 -22.04 -74.83 -24.93
C SER A 133 -21.71 -73.57 -25.77
N ARG A 134 -20.66 -73.60 -26.60
CA ARG A 134 -20.23 -72.42 -27.38
C ARG A 134 -21.07 -72.31 -28.65
N ASP A 135 -22.24 -71.68 -28.55
CA ASP A 135 -23.18 -71.54 -29.66
C ASP A 135 -22.97 -70.23 -30.45
N THR A 136 -23.37 -70.22 -31.72
CA THR A 136 -23.39 -69.03 -32.58
C THR A 136 -24.82 -68.67 -32.94
N VAL A 137 -25.41 -67.68 -32.29
CA VAL A 137 -26.72 -67.15 -32.70
C VAL A 137 -26.52 -66.18 -33.85
N VAL A 138 -27.19 -66.36 -34.97
CA VAL A 138 -27.22 -65.44 -36.10
C VAL A 138 -28.61 -64.85 -36.19
N ILE A 139 -28.78 -63.53 -36.09
CA ILE A 139 -30.04 -62.87 -36.43
C ILE A 139 -29.87 -62.29 -37.83
N ASP A 140 -30.57 -62.89 -38.81
CA ASP A 140 -30.53 -62.49 -40.21
C ASP A 140 -31.68 -61.53 -40.51
N LEU A 141 -31.34 -60.27 -40.80
CA LEU A 141 -32.31 -59.20 -41.07
C LEU A 141 -32.49 -58.98 -42.59
N ALA A 142 -31.85 -59.76 -43.47
CA ALA A 142 -31.91 -59.55 -44.92
C ALA A 142 -33.35 -59.68 -45.48
N GLY A 143 -34.23 -60.41 -44.79
CA GLY A 143 -35.66 -60.52 -45.10
C GLY A 143 -36.58 -59.51 -44.38
N GLY A 144 -36.01 -58.52 -43.67
CA GLY A 144 -36.69 -57.55 -42.79
C GLY A 144 -36.63 -57.95 -41.30
N ASN A 145 -36.99 -57.04 -40.39
CA ASN A 145 -36.86 -57.25 -38.93
C ASN A 145 -37.65 -58.50 -38.44
N PRO A 146 -36.98 -59.58 -37.98
CA PRO A 146 -37.63 -60.80 -37.46
C PRO A 146 -38.11 -60.68 -36.02
N LEU A 147 -37.92 -59.53 -35.36
CA LEU A 147 -38.11 -59.38 -33.92
C LEU A 147 -39.54 -58.99 -33.55
N PRO A 148 -40.16 -59.67 -32.56
CA PRO A 148 -41.45 -59.29 -32.01
C PRO A 148 -41.33 -58.04 -31.11
N THR A 149 -42.47 -57.47 -30.72
CA THR A 149 -42.57 -56.15 -30.05
C THR A 149 -41.84 -56.04 -28.70
N LEU A 150 -41.69 -57.13 -27.95
CA LEU A 150 -40.94 -57.21 -26.70
C LEU A 150 -39.57 -57.90 -26.87
N GLY A 151 -39.09 -58.05 -28.10
CA GLY A 151 -37.73 -58.48 -28.42
C GLY A 151 -37.44 -59.97 -28.28
N ILE A 152 -36.14 -60.30 -28.22
CA ILE A 152 -35.63 -61.66 -28.03
C ILE A 152 -34.99 -61.81 -26.64
N VAL A 153 -35.28 -62.95 -26.01
CA VAL A 153 -34.61 -63.41 -24.79
C VAL A 153 -33.77 -64.63 -25.12
N LEU A 154 -32.46 -64.53 -24.94
CA LEU A 154 -31.51 -65.62 -25.09
C LEU A 154 -31.13 -66.16 -23.70
N THR A 155 -31.35 -67.45 -23.46
CA THR A 155 -31.04 -68.10 -22.18
C THR A 155 -30.22 -69.37 -22.42
N GLY A 156 -29.32 -69.76 -21.53
CA GLY A 156 -28.58 -71.03 -21.67
C GLY A 156 -27.39 -71.01 -22.64
N PHE A 157 -26.73 -69.88 -22.87
CA PHE A 157 -25.60 -69.72 -23.80
C PHE A 157 -24.22 -69.74 -23.11
N GLN A 158 -24.04 -70.65 -22.14
CA GLN A 158 -22.90 -70.71 -21.22
C GLN A 158 -21.72 -71.46 -21.87
N GLY A 159 -20.72 -70.80 -22.48
CA GLY A 159 -19.57 -71.52 -23.05
C GLY A 159 -18.73 -72.27 -22.00
N GLU A 160 -18.09 -73.41 -22.36
CA GLU A 160 -17.05 -74.04 -21.53
C GLU A 160 -15.69 -73.37 -21.75
N GLY A 161 -15.08 -72.82 -20.68
CA GLY A 161 -13.78 -72.11 -20.73
C GLY A 161 -13.90 -70.65 -21.16
N GLN A 162 -12.81 -69.88 -21.01
CA GLN A 162 -12.70 -68.40 -21.17
C GLN A 162 -13.06 -67.82 -22.56
N GLN A 163 -13.88 -68.51 -23.37
CA GLN A 163 -14.40 -67.99 -24.62
C GLN A 163 -15.87 -68.44 -24.77
N GLY A 164 -16.84 -67.53 -24.70
CA GLY A 164 -18.25 -67.89 -24.78
C GLY A 164 -18.87 -67.86 -26.18
N SER A 165 -20.20 -67.86 -26.19
CA SER A 165 -21.06 -67.92 -27.37
C SER A 165 -20.91 -66.67 -28.24
N GLN A 166 -21.21 -66.79 -29.52
CA GLN A 166 -21.18 -65.69 -30.48
C GLN A 166 -22.61 -65.27 -30.85
N LEU A 167 -22.89 -63.97 -30.82
CA LEU A 167 -24.06 -63.41 -31.48
C LEU A 167 -23.59 -62.72 -32.76
N ILE A 168 -24.16 -63.09 -33.90
CA ILE A 168 -23.90 -62.51 -35.20
C ILE A 168 -25.18 -61.85 -35.70
N LEU A 169 -25.12 -60.59 -36.10
CA LEU A 169 -26.24 -59.94 -36.80
C LEU A 169 -25.86 -59.82 -38.27
N ARG A 170 -26.68 -60.37 -39.19
CA ARG A 170 -26.35 -60.48 -40.62
C ARG A 170 -27.39 -59.83 -41.53
N GLY A 171 -26.95 -58.91 -42.40
CA GLY A 171 -27.71 -58.33 -43.53
C GLY A 171 -29.03 -57.58 -43.19
N GLY A 172 -29.45 -56.61 -44.01
CA GLY A 172 -30.74 -55.89 -43.89
C GLY A 172 -30.75 -54.64 -42.99
N SER A 173 -31.91 -53.99 -42.84
CA SER A 173 -32.13 -52.85 -41.93
C SER A 173 -33.23 -53.15 -40.90
N ALA A 174 -32.99 -52.84 -39.62
CA ALA A 174 -33.95 -52.99 -38.53
C ALA A 174 -34.05 -51.70 -37.72
N ALA A 175 -35.28 -51.30 -37.38
CA ALA A 175 -35.56 -50.07 -36.63
C ALA A 175 -35.34 -50.20 -35.11
N GLU A 176 -35.38 -51.41 -34.57
CA GLU A 176 -35.16 -51.66 -33.14
C GLU A 176 -34.80 -53.13 -32.89
N VAL A 177 -33.70 -53.38 -32.17
CA VAL A 177 -33.28 -54.72 -31.73
C VAL A 177 -33.10 -54.69 -30.21
N SER A 178 -34.02 -55.31 -29.47
CA SER A 178 -33.89 -55.55 -28.03
C SER A 178 -33.45 -57.00 -27.79
N LEU A 179 -32.27 -57.15 -27.20
CA LEU A 179 -31.66 -58.44 -26.88
C LEU A 179 -31.40 -58.51 -25.37
N VAL A 180 -31.95 -59.55 -24.73
CA VAL A 180 -31.65 -59.85 -23.32
C VAL A 180 -30.92 -61.18 -23.27
N GLU A 181 -29.63 -61.17 -22.97
CA GLU A 181 -28.87 -62.37 -22.62
C GLU A 181 -28.79 -62.49 -21.09
N SER A 182 -29.20 -63.63 -20.53
CA SER A 182 -29.16 -63.84 -19.08
C SER A 182 -27.98 -64.71 -18.62
N SER A 183 -26.83 -64.66 -19.32
CA SER A 183 -25.64 -65.47 -19.03
C SER A 183 -24.68 -64.73 -18.10
N GLY A 184 -24.17 -65.39 -17.07
CA GLY A 184 -23.07 -64.87 -16.22
C GLY A 184 -21.66 -65.16 -16.77
N HIS A 185 -21.48 -65.25 -18.09
CA HIS A 185 -20.20 -65.56 -18.75
C HIS A 185 -20.03 -64.79 -20.07
N SER A 186 -18.78 -64.48 -20.44
CA SER A 186 -18.33 -63.63 -21.58
C SER A 186 -18.72 -64.17 -22.97
N GLY A 187 -19.27 -63.35 -23.89
CA GLY A 187 -19.59 -63.71 -25.28
C GLY A 187 -19.10 -62.69 -26.31
N PHE A 188 -19.04 -63.06 -27.60
CA PHE A 188 -18.61 -62.16 -28.69
C PHE A 188 -19.80 -61.67 -29.53
N LEU A 189 -19.92 -60.37 -29.76
CA LEU A 189 -20.87 -59.79 -30.73
C LEU A 189 -20.15 -59.47 -32.05
N THR A 190 -20.59 -60.06 -33.16
CA THR A 190 -20.12 -59.76 -34.52
C THR A 190 -21.25 -59.17 -35.36
N VAL A 191 -21.01 -58.04 -36.02
CA VAL A 191 -21.98 -57.44 -36.95
C VAL A 191 -21.43 -57.58 -38.37
N ASP A 192 -22.20 -58.18 -39.28
CA ASP A 192 -21.81 -58.50 -40.66
C ASP A 192 -22.94 -58.06 -41.63
N GLY A 193 -22.96 -56.76 -41.96
CA GLY A 193 -24.01 -56.14 -42.76
C GLY A 193 -24.07 -54.62 -42.60
N SER A 194 -24.80 -53.93 -43.48
CA SER A 194 -24.64 -52.48 -43.72
C SER A 194 -25.46 -51.51 -42.84
N GLU A 195 -26.33 -51.95 -41.91
CA GLU A 195 -27.10 -51.02 -41.05
C GLU A 195 -27.76 -51.70 -39.82
N ILE A 196 -27.43 -51.31 -38.57
CA ILE A 196 -28.13 -51.77 -37.35
C ILE A 196 -28.31 -50.62 -36.34
N GLN A 197 -29.54 -50.45 -35.82
CA GLN A 197 -29.88 -49.54 -34.71
C GLN A 197 -30.02 -50.33 -33.38
N PHE A 198 -29.44 -49.82 -32.28
CA PHE A 198 -29.53 -50.43 -30.94
C PHE A 198 -30.32 -49.51 -29.97
N SER A 199 -31.26 -50.09 -29.23
CA SER A 199 -31.86 -49.47 -28.03
C SER A 199 -31.94 -50.53 -26.93
N GLY A 200 -31.34 -50.23 -25.78
CA GLY A 200 -31.42 -51.06 -24.57
C GLY A 200 -30.58 -52.34 -24.59
N PHE A 201 -29.34 -52.26 -24.10
CA PHE A 201 -28.59 -53.44 -23.65
C PHE A 201 -28.72 -53.56 -22.13
N GLN A 202 -29.11 -54.74 -21.63
CA GLN A 202 -28.69 -55.18 -20.30
C GLN A 202 -27.64 -56.27 -20.47
N SER A 203 -26.47 -56.01 -19.89
CA SER A 203 -25.26 -56.83 -19.77
C SER A 203 -24.68 -57.45 -21.07
N ILE A 204 -23.62 -56.83 -21.60
CA ILE A 204 -22.48 -57.60 -22.11
C ILE A 204 -21.37 -57.44 -21.07
N GLN A 205 -20.95 -58.56 -20.47
CA GLN A 205 -19.73 -58.62 -19.68
C GLN A 205 -18.54 -58.84 -20.63
N ASP A 206 -17.77 -57.77 -20.81
CA ASP A 206 -16.40 -57.68 -21.34
C ASP A 206 -16.15 -57.76 -22.87
N ALA A 207 -15.22 -56.91 -23.31
CA ALA A 207 -14.56 -56.73 -24.61
C ALA A 207 -15.42 -56.67 -25.90
N LEU A 208 -15.67 -55.45 -26.40
CA LEU A 208 -16.09 -55.22 -27.79
C LEU A 208 -14.85 -55.10 -28.70
N THR A 209 -14.28 -56.22 -29.14
CA THR A 209 -13.26 -56.21 -30.20
C THR A 209 -13.94 -56.35 -31.56
N THR A 210 -14.19 -55.26 -32.26
CA THR A 210 -14.60 -55.32 -33.68
C THR A 210 -13.34 -55.44 -34.54
N ASN A 211 -13.38 -56.26 -35.59
CA ASN A 211 -12.32 -56.35 -36.59
C ASN A 211 -12.74 -55.72 -37.94
N ASN A 212 -13.93 -55.10 -38.04
CA ASN A 212 -14.42 -54.46 -39.26
C ASN A 212 -15.46 -53.35 -38.98
N LEU A 213 -15.52 -52.42 -39.94
CA LEU A 213 -16.31 -51.19 -40.11
C LEU A 213 -17.68 -51.17 -39.40
N PHE A 214 -17.86 -50.22 -38.48
CA PHE A 214 -19.16 -49.85 -37.90
C PHE A 214 -19.67 -48.58 -38.61
N VAL A 215 -20.73 -48.68 -39.41
CA VAL A 215 -21.38 -47.53 -40.06
C VAL A 215 -22.66 -47.20 -39.31
N ALA A 216 -22.74 -46.03 -38.68
CA ALA A 216 -23.99 -45.54 -38.08
C ALA A 216 -24.93 -44.97 -39.17
N PRO A 217 -26.27 -45.10 -39.03
CA PRO A 217 -27.22 -44.57 -40.01
C PRO A 217 -27.19 -43.04 -40.11
N THR A 218 -27.67 -42.51 -41.23
CA THR A 218 -28.02 -41.08 -41.34
C THR A 218 -29.36 -40.85 -40.64
N GLY A 219 -29.35 -40.21 -39.46
CA GLY A 219 -30.55 -39.99 -38.64
C GLY A 219 -30.24 -39.44 -37.24
N SER A 220 -31.27 -39.18 -36.43
CA SER A 220 -31.17 -38.43 -35.16
C SER A 220 -30.88 -39.25 -33.91
N GLY A 221 -29.92 -38.78 -33.09
CA GLY A 221 -29.79 -39.05 -31.65
C GLY A 221 -29.30 -40.45 -31.26
N HIS A 222 -28.01 -40.74 -31.49
CA HIS A 222 -27.41 -42.04 -31.15
C HIS A 222 -26.57 -41.95 -29.87
N SER A 223 -26.96 -42.71 -28.84
CA SER A 223 -26.19 -42.89 -27.60
C SER A 223 -25.75 -44.35 -27.50
N LEU A 224 -24.45 -44.60 -27.28
CA LEU A 224 -23.97 -45.91 -26.84
C LEU A 224 -23.85 -45.86 -25.30
N THR A 225 -24.90 -46.33 -24.63
CA THR A 225 -24.91 -46.46 -23.16
C THR A 225 -24.59 -47.91 -22.80
N LEU A 226 -23.48 -48.14 -22.09
CA LEU A 226 -23.15 -49.46 -21.55
C LEU A 226 -23.83 -49.63 -20.19
N GLY A 227 -24.88 -50.47 -20.13
CA GLY A 227 -25.75 -50.59 -18.97
C GLY A 227 -25.14 -51.34 -17.76
N ALA A 228 -25.49 -50.86 -16.57
CA ALA A 228 -25.07 -51.30 -15.25
C ALA A 228 -25.13 -52.82 -15.01
N GLY A 229 -23.98 -53.45 -14.73
CA GLY A 229 -23.93 -54.85 -14.31
C GLY A 229 -22.56 -55.52 -14.45
N LEU A 230 -21.46 -54.89 -13.99
CA LEU A 230 -20.14 -55.53 -13.92
C LEU A 230 -19.81 -55.84 -12.45
N SER A 231 -19.77 -57.11 -12.07
CA SER A 231 -19.32 -57.56 -10.74
C SER A 231 -17.79 -57.76 -10.64
N ASP A 232 -17.07 -57.51 -11.73
CA ASP A 232 -15.72 -58.04 -11.96
C ASP A 232 -14.68 -56.95 -12.29
N GLY A 233 -15.09 -55.67 -12.40
CA GLY A 233 -14.16 -54.53 -12.35
C GLY A 233 -13.21 -54.32 -13.54
N TYR A 234 -13.52 -54.83 -14.73
CA TYR A 234 -12.75 -54.54 -15.95
C TYR A 234 -13.70 -54.27 -17.13
N GLY A 235 -14.15 -53.01 -17.29
CA GLY A 235 -14.79 -52.53 -18.52
C GLY A 235 -13.79 -51.74 -19.36
N GLN A 236 -13.16 -52.35 -20.36
CA GLN A 236 -12.36 -51.61 -21.35
C GLN A 236 -13.11 -51.51 -22.69
N ILE A 237 -13.42 -50.29 -23.12
CA ILE A 237 -13.65 -50.03 -24.55
C ILE A 237 -12.27 -49.82 -25.16
N GLN A 238 -11.69 -50.87 -25.74
CA GLN A 238 -10.40 -50.80 -26.40
C GLN A 238 -10.59 -50.59 -27.91
N ILE A 239 -10.35 -49.37 -28.39
CA ILE A 239 -10.29 -49.08 -29.82
C ILE A 239 -8.83 -49.30 -30.28
N SER A 240 -8.51 -50.50 -30.76
CA SER A 240 -7.16 -50.84 -31.20
C SER A 240 -6.77 -50.16 -32.52
N SER A 241 -5.48 -49.83 -32.66
CA SER A 241 -4.88 -49.21 -33.85
C SER A 241 -5.26 -49.93 -35.14
N GLY A 242 -5.88 -49.20 -36.08
CA GLY A 242 -6.29 -49.72 -37.40
C GLY A 242 -7.79 -49.88 -37.58
N LEU A 243 -8.61 -49.62 -36.56
CA LEU A 243 -10.07 -49.50 -36.71
C LEU A 243 -10.43 -48.07 -37.16
N GLN A 244 -11.11 -47.97 -38.31
CA GLN A 244 -11.69 -46.74 -38.82
C GLN A 244 -13.21 -46.79 -38.57
N PHE A 245 -13.72 -45.87 -37.74
CA PHE A 245 -15.15 -45.62 -37.63
C PHE A 245 -15.53 -44.55 -38.67
N ASP A 246 -15.98 -44.96 -39.85
CA ASP A 246 -16.54 -44.01 -40.83
C ASP A 246 -17.99 -43.72 -40.47
N PHE A 247 -18.21 -42.57 -39.83
CA PHE A 247 -19.53 -41.96 -39.81
C PHE A 247 -19.69 -41.21 -41.14
N LEU A 248 -20.48 -41.76 -42.06
CA LEU A 248 -20.76 -41.07 -43.32
C LEU A 248 -21.64 -39.84 -43.03
N SER A 249 -21.01 -38.69 -42.81
CA SER A 249 -21.65 -37.40 -42.56
C SER A 249 -22.61 -37.38 -41.35
N PRO A 250 -22.12 -37.61 -40.11
CA PRO A 250 -22.97 -37.52 -38.93
C PRO A 250 -23.43 -36.07 -38.76
N THR A 251 -24.72 -35.83 -38.96
CA THR A 251 -25.35 -34.53 -38.74
C THR A 251 -25.76 -34.31 -37.27
N GLN A 252 -25.60 -35.32 -36.39
CA GLN A 252 -26.09 -35.33 -35.00
C GLN A 252 -25.12 -36.05 -34.03
N ALA A 253 -25.21 -35.74 -32.72
CA ALA A 253 -24.19 -36.03 -31.72
C ALA A 253 -24.01 -37.53 -31.39
N LEU A 254 -22.79 -37.94 -31.02
CA LEU A 254 -22.45 -39.25 -30.44
C LEU A 254 -22.04 -39.07 -28.97
N THR A 255 -22.62 -39.88 -28.07
CA THR A 255 -22.18 -39.97 -26.67
C THR A 255 -21.79 -41.41 -26.34
N ILE A 256 -20.60 -41.57 -25.75
CA ILE A 256 -20.11 -42.78 -25.10
C ILE A 256 -20.12 -42.51 -23.61
N ASP A 257 -21.05 -43.14 -22.89
CA ASP A 257 -21.29 -42.91 -21.48
C ASP A 257 -21.06 -44.21 -20.68
N VAL A 258 -20.07 -44.17 -19.78
CA VAL A 258 -19.80 -45.19 -18.76
C VAL A 258 -20.10 -44.69 -17.34
N ALA A 259 -20.55 -43.43 -17.18
CA ALA A 259 -20.83 -42.80 -15.89
C ALA A 259 -22.05 -43.38 -15.16
N GLY A 260 -22.88 -44.20 -15.85
CA GLY A 260 -24.01 -44.91 -15.26
C GLY A 260 -23.66 -46.16 -14.42
N GLY A 261 -22.37 -46.49 -14.27
CA GLY A 261 -21.86 -47.63 -13.49
C GLY A 261 -21.77 -47.37 -11.97
N ASP A 262 -21.50 -48.43 -11.19
CA ASP A 262 -21.32 -48.37 -9.73
C ASP A 262 -20.18 -47.38 -9.36
N ASN A 263 -20.50 -46.32 -8.61
CA ASN A 263 -19.56 -45.29 -8.12
C ASN A 263 -18.44 -45.83 -7.18
N GLN A 264 -18.23 -47.15 -7.09
CA GLN A 264 -17.23 -47.79 -6.21
C GLN A 264 -15.97 -48.29 -6.94
N PHE A 265 -15.97 -48.38 -8.27
CA PHE A 265 -14.85 -48.93 -9.04
C PHE A 265 -14.37 -47.96 -10.13
N SER A 266 -13.15 -48.19 -10.66
CA SER A 266 -12.50 -47.35 -11.67
C SER A 266 -12.53 -48.02 -13.04
N ASP A 267 -13.28 -47.47 -13.99
CA ASP A 267 -13.26 -47.89 -15.39
C ASP A 267 -12.24 -47.09 -16.23
N THR A 268 -11.86 -47.60 -17.41
CA THR A 268 -10.96 -46.89 -18.33
C THR A 268 -11.50 -46.87 -19.76
N ILE A 269 -11.72 -45.67 -20.31
CA ILE A 269 -12.04 -45.44 -21.73
C ILE A 269 -10.75 -45.16 -22.49
N LEU A 270 -10.39 -46.01 -23.46
CA LEU A 270 -9.26 -45.78 -24.36
C LEU A 270 -9.75 -45.19 -25.69
N VAL A 271 -9.33 -43.96 -25.98
CA VAL A 271 -9.79 -43.19 -27.15
C VAL A 271 -8.65 -42.99 -28.16
N GLY A 272 -8.87 -43.44 -29.40
CA GLY A 272 -7.95 -43.20 -30.51
C GLY A 272 -8.51 -43.60 -31.89
N ASN A 273 -7.99 -42.97 -32.95
CA ASN A 273 -8.25 -43.24 -34.37
C ASN A 273 -9.65 -42.85 -34.90
N PHE A 274 -10.19 -41.72 -34.46
CA PHE A 274 -11.35 -41.10 -35.09
C PHE A 274 -10.86 -40.08 -36.14
N GLN A 275 -11.30 -40.19 -37.39
CA GLN A 275 -10.98 -39.26 -38.47
C GLN A 275 -12.28 -38.84 -39.17
N ASP A 276 -12.32 -37.64 -39.77
CA ASP A 276 -13.42 -37.14 -40.61
C ASP A 276 -14.79 -36.94 -39.91
N TRP A 277 -14.82 -36.48 -38.65
CA TRP A 277 -16.07 -36.19 -37.94
C TRP A 277 -16.65 -34.82 -38.34
N THR A 278 -17.57 -34.78 -39.31
CA THR A 278 -17.78 -33.54 -40.08
C THR A 278 -18.62 -32.42 -39.46
N SER A 279 -19.54 -32.68 -38.50
CA SER A 279 -20.43 -31.60 -38.02
C SER A 279 -21.12 -31.73 -36.64
N ALA A 280 -20.99 -32.84 -35.91
CA ALA A 280 -21.76 -33.06 -34.69
C ALA A 280 -20.92 -33.29 -33.41
N ALA A 281 -21.51 -33.08 -32.24
CA ALA A 281 -20.80 -33.22 -30.96
C ALA A 281 -20.40 -34.68 -30.66
N LEU A 282 -19.16 -34.90 -30.24
CA LEU A 282 -18.63 -36.16 -29.72
C LEU A 282 -18.48 -36.04 -28.21
N SER A 283 -18.97 -37.01 -27.44
CA SER A 283 -18.92 -36.99 -25.99
C SER A 283 -18.41 -38.31 -25.40
N PHE A 284 -17.48 -38.22 -24.46
CA PHE A 284 -17.02 -39.32 -23.62
C PHE A 284 -17.29 -38.96 -22.16
N GLN A 285 -18.07 -39.75 -21.43
CA GLN A 285 -18.48 -39.44 -20.07
C GLN A 285 -18.20 -40.61 -19.13
N GLY A 286 -17.47 -40.36 -18.05
CA GLY A 286 -17.18 -41.27 -16.96
C GLY A 286 -17.48 -40.62 -15.60
N SER A 287 -17.61 -41.45 -14.57
CA SER A 287 -17.77 -41.04 -13.18
C SER A 287 -16.46 -40.49 -12.60
N VAL A 288 -16.51 -40.00 -11.35
CA VAL A 288 -15.35 -39.43 -10.64
C VAL A 288 -14.21 -40.44 -10.39
N ASN A 289 -14.48 -41.75 -10.45
CA ASN A 289 -13.46 -42.78 -10.27
C ASN A 289 -12.90 -43.31 -11.59
N ASP A 290 -13.46 -42.88 -12.72
CA ASP A 290 -13.11 -43.40 -14.04
C ASP A 290 -11.98 -42.62 -14.68
N ARG A 291 -11.35 -43.27 -15.66
CA ARG A 291 -10.24 -42.74 -16.43
C ARG A 291 -10.58 -42.65 -17.91
N VAL A 292 -10.20 -41.56 -18.57
CA VAL A 292 -10.24 -41.43 -20.03
C VAL A 292 -8.83 -41.20 -20.55
N ASP A 293 -8.36 -42.11 -21.40
CA ASP A 293 -7.03 -42.08 -22.03
C ASP A 293 -7.16 -41.78 -23.52
N ILE A 294 -6.84 -40.55 -23.93
CA ILE A 294 -6.80 -40.13 -25.33
C ILE A 294 -5.37 -40.29 -25.86
N ASN A 295 -5.06 -41.48 -26.40
CA ASN A 295 -3.71 -41.85 -26.81
C ASN A 295 -3.50 -41.91 -28.34
N GLY A 296 -4.58 -41.86 -29.13
CA GLY A 296 -4.54 -41.85 -30.60
C GLY A 296 -4.96 -40.50 -31.22
N GLN A 297 -5.25 -40.50 -32.52
CA GLN A 297 -5.74 -39.30 -33.22
C GLN A 297 -7.27 -39.17 -33.17
N LEU A 298 -7.78 -37.96 -32.98
CA LEU A 298 -9.19 -37.59 -32.98
C LEU A 298 -9.41 -36.35 -33.86
N GLY A 299 -9.93 -36.55 -35.07
CA GLY A 299 -10.29 -35.51 -36.04
C GLY A 299 -11.75 -35.09 -35.92
N LEU A 300 -12.00 -33.84 -35.54
CA LEU A 300 -13.32 -33.27 -35.23
C LEU A 300 -13.93 -32.42 -36.35
N GLU A 301 -13.21 -32.15 -37.44
CA GLU A 301 -13.56 -31.13 -38.45
C GLU A 301 -14.20 -29.86 -37.85
N GLN A 302 -15.54 -29.70 -37.89
CA GLN A 302 -16.29 -28.60 -37.26
C GLN A 302 -17.15 -29.01 -36.04
N GLY A 303 -17.18 -30.29 -35.66
CA GLY A 303 -17.95 -30.79 -34.50
C GLY A 303 -17.30 -30.48 -33.14
N SER A 304 -18.06 -30.45 -32.06
CA SER A 304 -17.55 -30.22 -30.70
C SER A 304 -17.12 -31.52 -29.99
N LEU A 305 -16.26 -31.42 -28.98
CA LEU A 305 -15.84 -32.54 -28.12
C LEU A 305 -16.15 -32.23 -26.66
N PHE A 306 -16.77 -33.17 -25.95
CA PHE A 306 -16.94 -33.13 -24.50
C PHE A 306 -16.36 -34.39 -23.85
N VAL A 307 -15.43 -34.25 -22.91
CA VAL A 307 -14.84 -35.36 -22.16
C VAL A 307 -15.05 -35.10 -20.68
N SER A 308 -15.61 -36.05 -19.93
CA SER A 308 -15.70 -35.96 -18.47
C SER A 308 -15.27 -37.26 -17.79
N ALA A 309 -14.47 -37.17 -16.72
CA ALA A 309 -14.06 -38.33 -15.89
C ALA A 309 -13.40 -37.91 -14.56
N GLY A 310 -13.03 -38.89 -13.75
CA GLY A 310 -12.10 -38.74 -12.62
C GLY A 310 -10.74 -38.22 -13.06
N THR A 311 -10.07 -39.04 -13.85
CA THR A 311 -8.74 -38.78 -14.41
C THR A 311 -8.80 -38.78 -15.92
N ILE A 312 -8.22 -37.76 -16.57
CA ILE A 312 -8.14 -37.70 -18.03
C ILE A 312 -6.68 -37.53 -18.43
N ASP A 313 -6.12 -38.46 -19.20
CA ASP A 313 -4.78 -38.32 -19.75
C ASP A 313 -4.82 -38.26 -21.27
N VAL A 314 -4.19 -37.24 -21.83
CA VAL A 314 -4.08 -37.00 -23.27
C VAL A 314 -2.62 -37.16 -23.66
N SER A 315 -2.34 -38.14 -24.50
CA SER A 315 -1.00 -38.34 -25.10
C SER A 315 -1.03 -38.38 -26.63
N GLY A 316 -2.22 -38.40 -27.22
CA GLY A 316 -2.48 -38.39 -28.66
C GLY A 316 -2.80 -36.99 -29.21
N SER A 317 -3.53 -36.92 -30.32
CA SER A 317 -3.87 -35.63 -30.97
C SER A 317 -5.37 -35.44 -31.16
N ILE A 318 -5.89 -34.28 -30.76
CA ILE A 318 -7.25 -33.82 -31.02
C ILE A 318 -7.15 -32.67 -32.02
N THR A 319 -7.80 -32.75 -33.18
CA THR A 319 -7.63 -31.77 -34.26
C THR A 319 -8.96 -31.38 -34.91
N GLY A 320 -9.19 -30.10 -35.14
CA GLY A 320 -10.30 -29.58 -35.95
C GLY A 320 -10.17 -28.08 -36.23
N THR A 321 -11.24 -27.47 -36.74
CA THR A 321 -11.39 -26.04 -37.05
C THR A 321 -12.64 -25.48 -36.39
N ASN A 322 -12.48 -24.39 -35.63
CA ASN A 322 -13.58 -23.68 -34.96
C ASN A 322 -14.46 -24.56 -34.06
N ASN A 323 -13.87 -25.59 -33.44
CA ASN A 323 -14.56 -26.51 -32.52
C ASN A 323 -14.60 -25.94 -31.10
N HIS A 324 -15.63 -26.31 -30.35
CA HIS A 324 -15.63 -26.24 -28.88
C HIS A 324 -15.16 -27.60 -28.33
N ILE A 325 -14.01 -27.62 -27.68
CA ILE A 325 -13.42 -28.78 -27.02
C ILE A 325 -13.46 -28.53 -25.53
N GLU A 326 -14.13 -29.40 -24.79
CA GLU A 326 -14.31 -29.28 -23.35
C GLU A 326 -13.91 -30.58 -22.65
N ILE A 327 -12.98 -30.46 -21.70
CA ILE A 327 -12.40 -31.58 -20.96
C ILE A 327 -12.55 -31.30 -19.46
N GLN A 328 -13.36 -32.09 -18.77
CA GLN A 328 -13.70 -31.92 -17.37
C GLN A 328 -13.20 -33.12 -16.53
N GLY A 329 -12.10 -32.92 -15.82
CA GLY A 329 -11.60 -33.85 -14.80
C GLY A 329 -12.18 -33.51 -13.42
N SER A 330 -12.18 -34.48 -12.49
CA SER A 330 -12.49 -34.21 -11.07
C SER A 330 -11.33 -34.47 -10.12
N HIS A 331 -10.31 -35.24 -10.55
CA HIS A 331 -9.07 -35.49 -9.82
C HIS A 331 -7.84 -34.96 -10.57
N SER A 332 -7.73 -35.26 -11.87
CA SER A 332 -6.61 -34.77 -12.66
C SER A 332 -6.89 -34.74 -14.16
N VAL A 333 -6.31 -33.78 -14.85
CA VAL A 333 -6.18 -33.77 -16.31
C VAL A 333 -4.70 -33.62 -16.66
N THR A 334 -4.15 -34.52 -17.46
CA THR A 334 -2.74 -34.47 -17.88
C THR A 334 -2.65 -34.43 -19.41
N PHE A 335 -1.97 -33.42 -19.96
CA PHE A 335 -1.48 -33.45 -21.33
C PHE A 335 0.00 -33.83 -21.31
N GLU A 336 0.32 -35.03 -21.80
CA GLU A 336 1.70 -35.50 -21.94
C GLU A 336 2.45 -34.67 -22.99
N SER A 337 3.79 -34.75 -23.02
CA SER A 337 4.60 -33.95 -23.96
C SER A 337 4.34 -34.23 -25.45
N SER A 338 3.72 -35.36 -25.77
CA SER A 338 3.30 -35.71 -27.13
C SER A 338 1.88 -35.23 -27.48
N ALA A 339 1.14 -34.72 -26.50
CA ALA A 339 -0.24 -34.30 -26.67
C ALA A 339 -0.32 -33.08 -27.59
N VAL A 340 -1.32 -33.10 -28.48
CA VAL A 340 -1.59 -32.02 -29.42
C VAL A 340 -3.08 -31.78 -29.48
N VAL A 341 -3.54 -30.61 -29.05
CA VAL A 341 -4.93 -30.15 -29.22
C VAL A 341 -4.91 -28.99 -30.19
N ARG A 342 -5.50 -29.15 -31.39
CA ARG A 342 -5.63 -28.09 -32.39
C ARG A 342 -7.09 -27.81 -32.71
N SER A 343 -7.52 -26.56 -32.57
CA SER A 343 -8.86 -26.10 -32.97
C SER A 343 -8.76 -24.68 -33.51
N SER A 344 -8.47 -24.52 -34.81
CA SER A 344 -8.15 -23.20 -35.38
C SER A 344 -9.30 -22.21 -35.19
N GLY A 345 -9.06 -21.12 -34.43
CA GLY A 345 -10.06 -20.12 -34.06
C GLY A 345 -11.15 -20.59 -33.09
N GLY A 346 -11.08 -21.84 -32.61
CA GLY A 346 -12.08 -22.44 -31.73
C GLY A 346 -11.83 -22.19 -30.24
N THR A 347 -12.53 -22.95 -29.40
CA THR A 347 -12.47 -22.85 -27.94
C THR A 347 -11.99 -24.17 -27.34
N VAL A 348 -11.01 -24.11 -26.44
CA VAL A 348 -10.55 -25.24 -25.63
C VAL A 348 -10.75 -24.90 -24.17
N VAL A 349 -11.61 -25.63 -23.47
CA VAL A 349 -11.83 -25.52 -22.03
C VAL A 349 -11.35 -26.80 -21.37
N VAL A 350 -10.42 -26.67 -20.44
CA VAL A 350 -9.96 -27.77 -19.60
C VAL A 350 -10.18 -27.36 -18.16
N ASP A 351 -10.96 -28.15 -17.44
CA ASP A 351 -11.23 -27.91 -16.03
C ASP A 351 -11.01 -29.19 -15.23
N ALA A 352 -10.00 -29.21 -14.36
CA ALA A 352 -9.66 -30.38 -13.56
C ALA A 352 -10.47 -30.54 -12.27
N GLY A 353 -11.48 -29.68 -12.00
CA GLY A 353 -12.33 -29.82 -10.82
C GLY A 353 -11.89 -28.95 -9.63
N GLU A 354 -12.76 -28.80 -8.62
CA GLU A 354 -12.50 -28.03 -7.37
C GLU A 354 -11.35 -28.62 -6.53
N HIS A 355 -11.02 -29.90 -6.74
CA HIS A 355 -9.98 -30.61 -6.00
C HIS A 355 -8.91 -31.23 -6.89
N GLY A 356 -8.96 -30.97 -8.21
CA GLY A 356 -8.10 -31.66 -9.14
C GLY A 356 -6.92 -30.83 -9.64
N THR A 357 -5.96 -31.55 -10.21
CA THR A 357 -4.72 -30.98 -10.75
C THR A 357 -4.70 -31.04 -12.27
N LEU A 358 -4.47 -29.91 -12.93
CA LEU A 358 -4.20 -29.83 -14.36
C LEU A 358 -2.68 -29.77 -14.59
N LEU A 359 -2.13 -30.69 -15.39
CA LEU A 359 -0.73 -30.65 -15.83
C LEU A 359 -0.67 -30.63 -17.36
N ASP A 360 -0.05 -29.62 -17.93
CA ASP A 360 0.18 -29.52 -19.37
C ASP A 360 1.67 -29.50 -19.70
N PHE A 361 2.09 -30.45 -20.53
CA PHE A 361 3.42 -30.56 -21.12
C PHE A 361 3.39 -30.51 -22.66
N GLY A 362 2.18 -30.43 -23.26
CA GLY A 362 1.93 -30.62 -24.69
C GLY A 362 1.70 -29.32 -25.46
N VAL A 363 0.98 -29.41 -26.58
CA VAL A 363 0.63 -28.27 -27.43
C VAL A 363 -0.87 -28.07 -27.47
N ILE A 364 -1.35 -26.88 -27.12
CA ILE A 364 -2.73 -26.42 -27.34
C ILE A 364 -2.69 -25.25 -28.33
N ASP A 365 -3.28 -25.43 -29.50
CA ASP A 365 -3.16 -24.51 -30.63
C ASP A 365 -4.55 -24.17 -31.17
N VAL A 366 -5.08 -23.03 -30.73
CA VAL A 366 -6.32 -22.43 -31.21
C VAL A 366 -6.04 -21.25 -32.14
N SER A 367 -4.83 -21.18 -32.70
CA SER A 367 -4.43 -20.07 -33.58
C SER A 367 -5.25 -20.05 -34.88
N ASN A 368 -5.49 -18.85 -35.41
CA ASN A 368 -6.26 -18.66 -36.64
C ASN A 368 -5.45 -17.90 -37.69
N THR A 369 -4.84 -18.67 -38.59
CA THR A 369 -4.02 -18.13 -39.68
C THR A 369 -4.84 -17.78 -40.93
N SER A 370 -6.16 -17.95 -40.91
CA SER A 370 -7.04 -17.57 -42.01
C SER A 370 -7.09 -16.06 -42.15
N VAL A 371 -7.15 -15.52 -43.38
CA VAL A 371 -7.22 -14.08 -43.64
C VAL A 371 -8.43 -13.47 -42.91
N GLY A 372 -8.17 -12.51 -42.01
CA GLY A 372 -9.24 -11.84 -41.24
C GLY A 372 -9.65 -12.58 -39.97
N GLY A 373 -9.03 -13.72 -39.65
CA GLY A 373 -9.36 -14.55 -38.49
C GLY A 373 -8.72 -14.04 -37.19
N ALA A 374 -9.52 -13.93 -36.13
CA ALA A 374 -9.02 -13.73 -34.78
C ALA A 374 -8.61 -15.06 -34.14
N GLY A 375 -7.65 -15.01 -33.23
CA GLY A 375 -7.23 -16.17 -32.45
C GLY A 375 -8.36 -16.75 -31.58
N GLY A 376 -8.28 -18.04 -31.28
CA GLY A 376 -9.28 -18.74 -30.47
C GLY A 376 -9.18 -18.47 -28.97
N THR A 377 -9.88 -19.28 -28.17
CA THR A 377 -9.95 -19.14 -26.71
C THR A 377 -9.47 -20.41 -26.01
N VAL A 378 -8.64 -20.26 -24.97
CA VAL A 378 -8.18 -21.35 -24.10
C VAL A 378 -8.48 -21.01 -22.64
N LEU A 379 -9.18 -21.90 -21.94
CA LEU A 379 -9.37 -21.83 -20.48
C LEU A 379 -8.75 -23.08 -19.86
N LEU A 380 -7.77 -22.90 -18.98
CA LEU A 380 -7.10 -23.95 -18.22
C LEU A 380 -7.40 -23.72 -16.74
N LEU A 381 -8.23 -24.58 -16.14
CA LEU A 381 -8.83 -24.42 -14.83
C LEU A 381 -8.62 -25.68 -13.97
N GLY A 382 -8.72 -25.53 -12.66
CA GLY A 382 -8.55 -26.60 -11.66
C GLY A 382 -8.03 -26.03 -10.35
N GLN A 383 -7.93 -26.84 -9.29
CA GLN A 383 -7.37 -26.38 -8.01
C GLN A 383 -5.88 -26.05 -8.11
N ASN A 384 -5.11 -26.94 -8.77
CA ASN A 384 -3.69 -26.77 -8.97
C ASN A 384 -3.38 -26.90 -10.46
N ILE A 385 -2.64 -25.95 -11.02
CA ILE A 385 -2.31 -25.91 -12.44
C ILE A 385 -0.80 -25.84 -12.63
N GLY A 386 -0.25 -26.74 -13.45
CA GLY A 386 1.16 -26.74 -13.83
C GLY A 386 1.31 -26.80 -15.35
N ILE A 387 1.80 -25.72 -15.95
CA ILE A 387 2.20 -25.66 -17.36
C ILE A 387 3.72 -25.72 -17.38
N ALA A 388 4.30 -26.81 -17.87
CA ALA A 388 5.71 -27.11 -17.66
C ALA A 388 6.36 -27.80 -18.86
N GLY A 389 7.68 -28.01 -18.79
CA GLY A 389 8.44 -28.52 -19.94
C GLY A 389 8.41 -27.50 -21.08
N ALA A 390 8.31 -27.99 -22.33
CA ALA A 390 8.21 -27.16 -23.52
C ALA A 390 6.74 -26.95 -23.97
N ALA A 391 5.81 -26.93 -23.01
CA ALA A 391 4.39 -26.74 -23.29
C ALA A 391 4.16 -25.44 -24.07
N ARG A 392 3.27 -25.48 -25.06
CA ARG A 392 2.96 -24.33 -25.93
C ARG A 392 1.46 -24.15 -26.08
N ILE A 393 0.98 -22.99 -25.66
CA ILE A 393 -0.40 -22.55 -25.86
C ILE A 393 -0.39 -21.43 -26.90
N ASP A 394 -1.08 -21.60 -28.02
CA ASP A 394 -1.11 -20.62 -29.10
C ASP A 394 -2.54 -20.27 -29.49
N ALA A 395 -2.91 -19.02 -29.21
CA ALA A 395 -4.15 -18.36 -29.55
C ALA A 395 -3.88 -17.16 -30.46
N SER A 396 -2.83 -17.17 -31.28
CA SER A 396 -2.53 -16.06 -32.20
C SER A 396 -3.52 -16.00 -33.37
N GLY A 397 -3.75 -14.82 -33.96
CA GLY A 397 -4.66 -14.64 -35.09
C GLY A 397 -4.21 -13.60 -36.10
N THR A 398 -4.62 -13.70 -37.37
CA THR A 398 -4.24 -12.70 -38.39
C THR A 398 -4.92 -11.35 -38.22
N ASN A 399 -6.11 -11.29 -37.60
CA ASN A 399 -6.88 -10.07 -37.37
C ASN A 399 -7.19 -9.83 -35.88
N GLY A 400 -6.20 -10.07 -35.01
CA GLY A 400 -6.30 -9.97 -33.56
C GLY A 400 -5.90 -11.24 -32.83
N GLY A 401 -5.23 -11.10 -31.69
CA GLY A 401 -4.91 -12.21 -30.80
C GLY A 401 -6.15 -12.76 -30.07
N GLY A 402 -6.05 -14.00 -29.62
CA GLY A 402 -7.09 -14.72 -28.89
C GLY A 402 -7.04 -14.51 -27.37
N THR A 403 -7.73 -15.38 -26.63
CA THR A 403 -7.78 -15.31 -25.16
C THR A 403 -7.20 -16.58 -24.53
N VAL A 404 -6.32 -16.43 -23.54
CA VAL A 404 -5.78 -17.53 -22.74
C VAL A 404 -5.95 -17.22 -21.26
N LEU A 405 -6.76 -18.00 -20.55
CA LEU A 405 -7.00 -17.87 -19.12
C LEU A 405 -6.46 -19.11 -18.40
N VAL A 406 -5.50 -18.94 -17.51
CA VAL A 406 -4.88 -20.02 -16.73
C VAL A 406 -5.11 -19.75 -15.26
N GLY A 407 -5.92 -20.59 -14.63
CA GLY A 407 -6.22 -20.53 -13.20
C GLY A 407 -7.19 -19.43 -12.77
N GLY A 408 -7.74 -18.64 -13.69
CA GLY A 408 -8.75 -17.63 -13.38
C GLY A 408 -8.93 -16.60 -14.49
N ASP A 409 -9.87 -15.69 -14.29
CA ASP A 409 -10.04 -14.48 -15.12
C ASP A 409 -9.38 -13.28 -14.43
N GLN A 410 -9.40 -12.13 -15.11
CA GLN A 410 -8.80 -10.90 -14.64
C GLN A 410 -9.28 -10.51 -13.24
N HIS A 411 -8.32 -10.30 -12.32
CA HIS A 411 -8.53 -10.03 -10.89
C HIS A 411 -9.40 -11.05 -10.13
N GLY A 412 -9.62 -12.27 -10.66
CA GLY A 412 -10.62 -13.20 -10.10
C GLY A 412 -12.06 -12.67 -10.15
N ALA A 413 -12.33 -11.62 -10.94
CA ALA A 413 -13.58 -10.87 -10.84
C ALA A 413 -14.79 -11.60 -11.45
N ASN A 414 -14.56 -12.68 -12.19
CA ASN A 414 -15.59 -13.41 -12.92
C ASN A 414 -15.98 -14.69 -12.17
N PRO A 415 -17.09 -14.71 -11.42
CA PRO A 415 -17.51 -15.87 -10.65
C PRO A 415 -17.92 -17.08 -11.51
N LEU A 416 -17.98 -16.93 -12.83
CA LEU A 416 -18.24 -18.01 -13.78
C LEU A 416 -16.96 -18.73 -14.24
N VAL A 417 -15.78 -18.21 -13.92
CA VAL A 417 -14.48 -18.84 -14.21
C VAL A 417 -13.89 -19.34 -12.89
N ARG A 418 -13.57 -20.63 -12.80
CA ARG A 418 -12.96 -21.21 -11.60
C ARG A 418 -11.57 -20.63 -11.36
N GLU A 419 -11.31 -20.24 -10.12
CA GLU A 419 -9.99 -19.82 -9.68
C GLU A 419 -9.19 -21.03 -9.19
N ALA A 420 -7.90 -21.08 -9.55
CA ALA A 420 -6.95 -22.04 -9.01
C ALA A 420 -6.43 -21.56 -7.65
N ASP A 421 -6.10 -22.49 -6.76
CA ASP A 421 -5.31 -22.17 -5.58
C ASP A 421 -3.85 -21.91 -5.97
N ARG A 422 -3.31 -22.66 -6.94
CA ARG A 422 -1.90 -22.54 -7.34
C ARG A 422 -1.70 -22.69 -8.84
N THR A 423 -0.89 -21.81 -9.41
CA THR A 423 -0.51 -21.81 -10.83
C THR A 423 1.01 -21.79 -10.95
N TYR A 424 1.59 -22.79 -11.64
CA TYR A 424 3.01 -22.85 -11.99
C TYR A 424 3.18 -22.83 -13.51
N PHE A 425 3.93 -21.86 -14.03
CA PHE A 425 4.24 -21.70 -15.44
C PHE A 425 5.76 -21.72 -15.64
N GLY A 426 6.29 -22.86 -16.09
CA GLY A 426 7.72 -23.15 -16.07
C GLY A 426 8.55 -22.42 -17.13
N ALA A 427 9.87 -22.35 -16.89
CA ALA A 427 10.81 -21.51 -17.66
C ALA A 427 10.89 -21.76 -19.18
N ASN A 428 10.48 -22.94 -19.67
CA ASN A 428 10.51 -23.28 -21.09
C ASN A 428 9.11 -23.34 -21.73
N ALA A 429 8.05 -23.04 -20.98
CA ALA A 429 6.69 -22.99 -21.50
C ALA A 429 6.41 -21.64 -22.18
N SER A 430 5.52 -21.61 -23.18
CA SER A 430 5.13 -20.37 -23.85
C SER A 430 3.62 -20.25 -24.11
N ILE A 431 3.11 -19.03 -23.98
CA ILE A 431 1.79 -18.60 -24.43
C ILE A 431 1.96 -17.57 -25.55
N HIS A 432 1.26 -17.77 -26.66
CA HIS A 432 1.17 -16.80 -27.76
C HIS A 432 -0.28 -16.40 -27.98
N ALA A 433 -0.57 -15.10 -27.93
CA ALA A 433 -1.84 -14.49 -28.26
C ALA A 433 -1.58 -13.30 -29.18
N ASP A 434 -0.70 -13.46 -30.17
CA ASP A 434 -0.25 -12.38 -31.04
C ASP A 434 -1.27 -12.07 -32.14
N ALA A 435 -1.37 -10.80 -32.53
CA ALA A 435 -1.94 -10.42 -33.81
C ALA A 435 -0.85 -10.51 -34.90
N LEU A 436 -1.03 -11.40 -35.87
CA LEU A 436 -0.01 -11.73 -36.86
C LEU A 436 0.04 -10.76 -38.05
N TRP A 437 -1.05 -10.03 -38.34
CA TRP A 437 -1.12 -9.13 -39.50
C TRP A 437 -1.78 -7.78 -39.19
N GLN A 438 -3.06 -7.74 -38.86
CA GLN A 438 -3.78 -6.54 -38.40
C GLN A 438 -4.50 -6.86 -37.07
N GLY A 439 -4.86 -5.85 -36.28
CA GLY A 439 -5.62 -6.03 -35.04
C GLY A 439 -4.76 -6.05 -33.77
N ASP A 440 -5.43 -5.99 -32.62
CA ASP A 440 -4.77 -5.88 -31.32
C ASP A 440 -4.26 -7.24 -30.84
N GLY A 441 -3.17 -7.24 -30.07
CA GLY A 441 -2.74 -8.43 -29.33
C GLY A 441 -3.84 -8.93 -28.39
N GLY A 442 -3.79 -10.21 -28.07
CA GLY A 442 -4.82 -10.92 -27.32
C GLY A 442 -4.78 -10.68 -25.80
N LYS A 443 -5.65 -11.40 -25.08
CA LYS A 443 -5.73 -11.36 -23.61
C LYS A 443 -5.08 -12.62 -23.02
N VAL A 444 -4.17 -12.45 -22.06
CA VAL A 444 -3.56 -13.56 -21.31
C VAL A 444 -3.66 -13.30 -19.81
N VAL A 445 -4.19 -14.25 -19.05
CA VAL A 445 -4.29 -14.15 -17.58
C VAL A 445 -3.69 -15.41 -16.94
N LEU A 446 -2.77 -15.23 -16.00
CA LEU A 446 -2.30 -16.26 -15.07
C LEU A 446 -2.71 -15.85 -13.65
N TRP A 447 -3.64 -16.59 -13.05
CA TRP A 447 -4.25 -16.26 -11.76
C TRP A 447 -4.13 -17.41 -10.75
N SER A 448 -4.11 -17.09 -9.46
CA SER A 448 -4.33 -18.05 -8.38
C SER A 448 -4.71 -17.41 -7.03
N ASN A 449 -5.29 -18.18 -6.12
CA ASN A 449 -5.69 -17.74 -4.78
C ASN A 449 -4.58 -17.88 -3.72
N GLU A 450 -3.60 -18.77 -3.91
CA GLU A 450 -2.50 -18.97 -2.97
C GLU A 450 -1.12 -18.67 -3.56
N ALA A 451 -0.81 -19.10 -4.79
CA ALA A 451 0.51 -18.85 -5.38
C ALA A 451 0.58 -18.98 -6.90
N THR A 452 1.13 -17.94 -7.56
CA THR A 452 1.47 -17.92 -8.99
C THR A 452 2.99 -17.82 -9.18
N TRP A 453 3.57 -18.82 -9.85
CA TRP A 453 4.96 -18.80 -10.32
C TRP A 453 4.98 -18.70 -11.85
N PHE A 454 5.53 -17.62 -12.38
CA PHE A 454 5.65 -17.40 -13.81
C PHE A 454 7.12 -17.25 -14.21
N GLU A 455 7.68 -18.26 -14.88
CA GLU A 455 9.09 -18.32 -15.28
C GLU A 455 9.29 -18.34 -16.81
N GLY A 456 8.22 -18.61 -17.57
CA GLY A 456 8.23 -18.84 -19.02
C GLY A 456 8.04 -17.58 -19.88
N GLN A 457 7.41 -17.72 -21.05
CA GLN A 457 7.22 -16.61 -22.00
C GLN A 457 5.75 -16.38 -22.33
N ILE A 458 5.30 -15.12 -22.36
CA ILE A 458 4.00 -14.70 -22.87
C ILE A 458 4.21 -13.68 -23.99
N SER A 459 3.56 -13.86 -25.14
CA SER A 459 3.54 -12.89 -26.23
C SER A 459 2.09 -12.52 -26.58
N ALA A 460 1.80 -11.22 -26.59
CA ALA A 460 0.51 -10.66 -27.00
C ALA A 460 0.76 -9.38 -27.81
N GLN A 461 1.51 -9.50 -28.90
CA GLN A 461 1.93 -8.38 -29.73
C GLN A 461 0.81 -7.89 -30.66
N GLY A 462 0.81 -6.59 -30.95
CA GLY A 462 -0.08 -5.98 -31.94
C GLY A 462 0.33 -6.32 -33.39
N GLY A 463 -0.64 -6.24 -34.30
CA GLY A 463 -0.49 -6.63 -35.70
C GLY A 463 0.67 -5.97 -36.43
N ALA A 464 1.36 -6.75 -37.28
CA ALA A 464 2.50 -6.29 -38.07
C ALA A 464 2.21 -5.13 -39.05
N LEU A 465 0.93 -4.86 -39.38
CA LEU A 465 0.50 -3.71 -40.20
C LEU A 465 -0.28 -2.65 -39.41
N ALA A 466 -1.01 -3.04 -38.35
CA ALA A 466 -1.84 -2.15 -37.52
C ALA A 466 -2.33 -2.89 -36.26
N GLY A 467 -2.60 -2.14 -35.17
CA GLY A 467 -3.16 -2.66 -33.91
C GLY A 467 -2.25 -2.42 -32.70
N ASN A 468 -2.83 -2.39 -31.50
CA ASN A 468 -2.14 -2.23 -30.22
C ASN A 468 -1.66 -3.58 -29.67
N GLY A 469 -0.74 -3.56 -28.72
CA GLY A 469 -0.41 -4.75 -27.94
C GLY A 469 -1.57 -5.18 -27.05
N GLY A 470 -1.55 -6.45 -26.66
CA GLY A 470 -2.58 -7.09 -25.86
C GLY A 470 -2.46 -6.86 -24.36
N ALA A 471 -3.43 -7.38 -23.61
CA ALA A 471 -3.45 -7.27 -22.16
C ALA A 471 -2.95 -8.56 -21.53
N VAL A 472 -1.92 -8.46 -20.69
CA VAL A 472 -1.38 -9.58 -19.92
C VAL A 472 -1.53 -9.30 -18.43
N GLU A 473 -1.99 -10.29 -17.67
CA GLU A 473 -2.05 -10.24 -16.21
C GLU A 473 -1.36 -11.48 -15.64
N VAL A 474 -0.50 -11.26 -14.66
CA VAL A 474 0.12 -12.34 -13.87
C VAL A 474 -0.03 -11.97 -12.39
N SER A 475 -0.92 -12.66 -11.69
CA SER A 475 -1.38 -12.22 -10.37
C SER A 475 -1.68 -13.40 -9.46
N SER A 476 -1.71 -13.13 -8.15
CA SER A 476 -2.12 -14.07 -7.12
C SER A 476 -2.71 -13.31 -5.93
N LEU A 477 -3.76 -13.84 -5.31
CA LEU A 477 -4.19 -13.35 -3.99
C LEU A 477 -3.12 -13.63 -2.93
N GLY A 478 -2.22 -14.60 -3.13
CA GLY A 478 -1.18 -15.03 -2.19
C GLY A 478 0.23 -14.65 -2.62
N VAL A 479 1.08 -15.63 -2.97
CA VAL A 479 2.48 -15.41 -3.39
C VAL A 479 2.58 -15.20 -4.90
N LEU A 480 3.22 -14.11 -5.34
CA LEU A 480 3.54 -13.87 -6.75
C LEU A 480 5.06 -13.93 -6.96
N ASN A 481 5.53 -14.85 -7.79
CA ASN A 481 6.94 -14.92 -8.20
C ASN A 481 7.01 -14.88 -9.73
N VAL A 482 7.54 -13.78 -10.25
CA VAL A 482 7.62 -13.50 -11.69
C VAL A 482 9.09 -13.47 -12.08
N SER A 483 9.52 -14.42 -12.91
CA SER A 483 10.82 -14.42 -13.59
C SER A 483 10.76 -14.71 -15.10
N GLY A 484 9.56 -14.79 -15.65
CA GLY A 484 9.30 -14.95 -17.07
C GLY A 484 9.33 -13.65 -17.85
N LEU A 485 9.26 -13.75 -19.18
CA LEU A 485 9.28 -12.62 -20.10
C LEU A 485 7.89 -12.40 -20.71
N VAL A 486 7.44 -11.15 -20.75
CA VAL A 486 6.19 -10.75 -21.42
C VAL A 486 6.50 -9.79 -22.57
N ASN A 487 5.94 -10.04 -23.75
CA ASN A 487 6.05 -9.17 -24.92
C ASN A 487 4.67 -8.72 -25.42
N THR A 488 4.33 -7.47 -25.13
CA THR A 488 3.10 -6.80 -25.60
C THR A 488 3.39 -5.69 -26.62
N LEU A 489 4.54 -5.73 -27.31
CA LEU A 489 4.91 -4.67 -28.25
C LEU A 489 3.96 -4.61 -29.47
N ALA A 490 3.82 -3.43 -30.05
CA ALA A 490 3.09 -3.21 -31.28
C ALA A 490 3.90 -2.32 -32.23
N ALA A 491 4.17 -2.81 -33.44
CA ALA A 491 4.99 -2.07 -34.42
C ALA A 491 4.31 -0.79 -34.92
N HIS A 492 2.97 -0.76 -34.94
CA HIS A 492 2.15 0.32 -35.51
C HIS A 492 1.00 0.78 -34.60
N GLY A 493 1.05 0.43 -33.30
CA GLY A 493 0.08 0.85 -32.29
C GLY A 493 0.73 1.09 -30.93
N HIS A 494 -0.07 1.25 -29.88
CA HIS A 494 0.44 1.35 -28.52
C HIS A 494 0.88 -0.02 -28.02
N ALA A 495 1.97 -0.09 -27.25
CA ALA A 495 2.31 -1.31 -26.52
C ALA A 495 1.16 -1.65 -25.55
N GLY A 496 0.93 -2.94 -25.34
CA GLY A 496 -0.07 -3.45 -24.42
C GLY A 496 0.42 -3.42 -22.97
N VAL A 497 -0.46 -3.79 -22.04
CA VAL A 497 -0.22 -3.68 -20.59
C VAL A 497 0.16 -5.02 -19.98
N LEU A 498 1.06 -5.00 -18.99
CA LEU A 498 1.27 -6.09 -18.03
C LEU A 498 0.80 -5.60 -16.65
N LEU A 499 -0.16 -6.30 -16.06
CA LEU A 499 -0.66 -6.02 -14.71
C LEU A 499 -0.04 -7.02 -13.73
N LEU A 500 0.66 -6.52 -12.71
CA LEU A 500 0.92 -7.27 -11.47
C LEU A 500 0.27 -6.53 -10.28
N ASP A 501 -0.21 -7.32 -9.32
CA ASP A 501 -0.93 -6.80 -8.17
C ASP A 501 -0.14 -7.12 -6.90
N PRO A 502 0.58 -6.19 -6.25
CA PRO A 502 1.22 -6.47 -4.96
C PRO A 502 0.61 -5.72 -3.76
N LYS A 503 0.57 -6.42 -2.63
CA LYS A 503 0.40 -5.86 -1.29
C LYS A 503 1.59 -5.04 -0.83
N ASN A 504 2.80 -5.56 -1.01
CA ASN A 504 4.04 -4.89 -0.63
C ASN A 504 5.01 -4.85 -1.80
N VAL A 505 5.90 -3.87 -1.83
CA VAL A 505 7.04 -3.86 -2.77
C VAL A 505 8.34 -3.84 -1.97
N ILE A 506 9.27 -4.74 -2.30
CA ILE A 506 10.63 -4.76 -1.77
C ILE A 506 11.60 -4.53 -2.92
N ILE A 507 12.43 -3.50 -2.81
CA ILE A 507 13.50 -3.20 -3.76
C ILE A 507 14.80 -3.75 -3.19
N ASN A 508 15.41 -4.73 -3.87
CA ASN A 508 16.64 -5.38 -3.42
C ASN A 508 17.59 -5.70 -4.62
N ASP A 509 18.70 -6.40 -4.39
CA ASP A 509 19.68 -6.76 -5.44
C ASP A 509 19.24 -7.96 -6.31
N SER A 510 18.15 -8.61 -5.91
CA SER A 510 17.44 -9.71 -6.57
C SER A 510 16.01 -9.26 -6.91
N GLY A 511 15.11 -10.18 -7.26
CA GLY A 511 13.77 -9.82 -7.73
C GLY A 511 13.69 -9.75 -9.25
N SER A 512 12.47 -9.83 -9.75
CA SER A 512 12.24 -10.06 -11.17
C SER A 512 10.89 -9.53 -11.69
N ALA A 513 10.22 -8.68 -10.90
CA ALA A 513 9.18 -7.80 -11.41
C ALA A 513 9.81 -6.64 -12.22
N ASP A 514 9.19 -6.28 -13.34
CA ASP A 514 9.51 -5.08 -14.12
C ASP A 514 8.90 -3.82 -13.47
N LEU A 515 9.11 -2.63 -14.05
CA LEU A 515 8.59 -1.37 -13.49
C LEU A 515 7.13 -1.12 -13.85
N THR A 516 6.71 -1.53 -15.05
CA THR A 516 5.31 -1.42 -15.51
C THR A 516 4.36 -2.22 -14.64
N ASP A 517 4.90 -3.23 -13.99
CA ASP A 517 4.21 -4.20 -13.16
C ASP A 517 3.70 -3.63 -11.84
N VAL A 518 4.22 -2.49 -11.40
CA VAL A 518 3.93 -1.92 -10.07
C VAL A 518 3.37 -0.50 -10.13
N ASP A 519 2.96 -0.03 -11.31
CA ASP A 519 2.44 1.32 -11.56
C ASP A 519 0.90 1.39 -11.61
N SER A 520 0.22 0.49 -10.91
CA SER A 520 -1.23 0.57 -10.72
C SER A 520 -1.55 -0.05 -9.38
N PHE A 521 -2.06 0.76 -8.43
CA PHE A 521 -2.64 0.26 -7.19
C PHE A 521 -3.76 -0.73 -7.55
N ALA A 522 -3.40 -2.00 -7.62
CA ALA A 522 -4.27 -3.00 -8.18
C ALA A 522 -5.21 -3.58 -7.14
N THR A 523 -6.32 -4.16 -7.61
CA THR A 523 -7.43 -4.61 -6.77
C THR A 523 -7.22 -6.03 -6.23
N ALA A 524 -6.96 -6.16 -4.91
CA ALA A 524 -7.08 -7.38 -4.08
C ALA A 524 -5.88 -8.36 -4.04
N SER A 525 -4.63 -7.91 -3.87
CA SER A 525 -3.49 -8.85 -3.72
C SER A 525 -2.90 -8.86 -2.32
N SER A 526 -2.48 -10.05 -1.83
CA SER A 526 -1.63 -10.20 -0.64
C SER A 526 -0.12 -10.37 -0.94
N ALA A 527 0.27 -10.30 -2.22
CA ALA A 527 1.62 -10.62 -2.69
C ALA A 527 2.65 -9.53 -2.37
N THR A 528 3.91 -9.93 -2.16
CA THR A 528 5.02 -8.97 -2.11
C THR A 528 5.80 -9.02 -3.41
N SER A 529 5.81 -7.92 -4.19
CA SER A 529 6.64 -7.79 -5.38
C SER A 529 8.09 -7.50 -4.99
N GLN A 530 9.03 -8.18 -5.63
CA GLN A 530 10.45 -7.90 -5.49
C GLN A 530 11.00 -7.31 -6.79
N ILE A 531 11.45 -6.07 -6.72
CA ILE A 531 12.03 -5.35 -7.85
C ILE A 531 13.54 -5.26 -7.64
N LYS A 532 14.28 -5.60 -8.69
CA LYS A 532 15.72 -5.44 -8.67
C LYS A 532 16.10 -3.97 -8.87
N ALA A 533 16.89 -3.40 -7.96
CA ALA A 533 17.28 -1.99 -8.02
C ALA A 533 17.92 -1.60 -9.37
N SER A 534 18.66 -2.52 -10.01
CA SER A 534 19.26 -2.26 -11.33
C SER A 534 18.24 -1.92 -12.41
N VAL A 535 17.02 -2.47 -12.36
CA VAL A 535 15.95 -2.18 -13.32
C VAL A 535 15.54 -0.70 -13.20
N ILE A 536 15.33 -0.23 -11.96
CA ILE A 536 15.03 1.18 -11.65
C ILE A 536 16.19 2.08 -12.12
N ASN A 537 17.43 1.71 -11.81
CA ASN A 537 18.62 2.51 -12.08
C ASN A 537 18.88 2.75 -13.57
N THR A 538 18.41 1.82 -14.42
CA THR A 538 18.52 1.90 -15.88
C THR A 538 17.28 2.46 -16.58
N SER A 539 16.23 2.85 -15.83
CA SER A 539 15.00 3.37 -16.43
C SER A 539 15.27 4.61 -17.28
N THR A 540 14.58 4.71 -18.42
CA THR A 540 14.62 5.86 -19.32
C THR A 540 13.39 6.75 -19.23
N THR A 541 12.40 6.36 -18.43
CA THR A 541 11.13 7.05 -18.19
C THR A 541 10.92 7.21 -16.70
N ASP A 542 10.05 8.15 -16.32
CA ASP A 542 9.61 8.32 -14.93
C ASP A 542 9.20 6.97 -14.32
N VAL A 543 9.65 6.73 -13.10
CA VAL A 543 9.42 5.49 -12.36
C VAL A 543 8.37 5.76 -11.30
N VAL A 544 7.28 5.02 -11.36
CA VAL A 544 6.24 5.04 -10.33
C VAL A 544 6.15 3.64 -9.74
N ILE A 545 6.17 3.54 -8.41
CA ILE A 545 6.08 2.29 -7.66
C ILE A 545 4.94 2.43 -6.67
N GLN A 546 3.94 1.55 -6.77
CA GLN A 546 2.74 1.56 -5.95
C GLN A 546 2.62 0.24 -5.18
N ALA A 547 2.17 0.31 -3.92
CA ALA A 547 1.89 -0.86 -3.10
C ALA A 547 0.70 -0.59 -2.18
N ASN A 548 -0.20 -1.58 -2.02
CA ASN A 548 -1.37 -1.41 -1.15
C ASN A 548 -1.03 -1.27 0.34
N THR A 549 0.11 -1.79 0.77
CA THR A 549 0.62 -1.70 2.15
C THR A 549 1.95 -0.98 2.18
N ASP A 550 3.10 -1.66 2.03
CA ASP A 550 4.40 -1.01 2.24
C ASP A 550 5.32 -1.09 1.02
N ILE A 551 6.18 -0.07 0.90
CA ILE A 551 7.35 -0.09 -0.01
C ILE A 551 8.61 -0.10 0.86
N THR A 552 9.53 -1.04 0.62
CA THR A 552 10.80 -1.15 1.34
C THR A 552 11.98 -1.10 0.37
N VAL A 553 12.93 -0.20 0.61
CA VAL A 553 14.16 -0.03 -0.19
C VAL A 553 15.35 -0.61 0.58
N ASN A 554 15.81 -1.80 0.19
CA ASN A 554 16.94 -2.49 0.82
C ASN A 554 18.25 -2.42 0.00
N SER A 555 18.18 -1.92 -1.24
CA SER A 555 19.32 -1.74 -2.13
C SER A 555 19.32 -0.34 -2.70
N THR A 556 20.51 0.19 -2.98
CA THR A 556 20.67 1.54 -3.51
C THR A 556 19.95 1.73 -4.84
N ILE A 557 19.09 2.75 -4.88
CA ILE A 557 18.51 3.25 -6.12
C ILE A 557 19.37 4.42 -6.60
N ASN A 558 19.81 4.38 -7.85
CA ASN A 558 20.60 5.41 -8.51
C ASN A 558 20.16 5.52 -9.97
N ILE A 559 19.15 6.35 -10.23
CA ILE A 559 18.64 6.61 -11.57
C ILE A 559 19.60 7.55 -12.30
N SER A 560 20.40 6.98 -13.20
CA SER A 560 21.47 7.69 -13.91
C SER A 560 20.96 8.60 -15.04
N LYS A 561 19.77 8.32 -15.58
CA LYS A 561 19.19 9.08 -16.69
C LYS A 561 18.70 10.45 -16.21
N ASN A 562 19.21 11.50 -16.85
CA ASN A 562 18.84 12.87 -16.50
C ASN A 562 17.34 13.14 -16.65
N GLY A 563 16.74 13.76 -15.64
CA GLY A 563 15.33 14.18 -15.62
C GLY A 563 14.32 13.09 -15.30
N VAL A 564 14.74 11.83 -15.15
CA VAL A 564 13.82 10.73 -14.79
C VAL A 564 13.48 10.79 -13.31
N SER A 565 12.20 10.97 -13.00
CA SER A 565 11.69 11.05 -11.64
C SER A 565 11.42 9.67 -11.03
N LEU A 566 11.34 9.64 -9.69
CA LEU A 566 10.96 8.49 -8.90
C LEU A 566 9.81 8.86 -7.98
N THR A 567 8.68 8.19 -8.14
CA THR A 567 7.51 8.32 -7.28
C THR A 567 7.23 6.98 -6.60
N MET A 568 7.14 6.99 -5.27
CA MET A 568 6.76 5.82 -4.48
C MET A 568 5.47 6.15 -3.72
N GLN A 569 4.43 5.32 -3.89
CA GLN A 569 3.15 5.51 -3.22
C GLN A 569 2.73 4.22 -2.51
N ALA A 570 2.70 4.27 -1.18
CA ALA A 570 2.34 3.14 -0.33
C ALA A 570 1.02 3.42 0.38
N GLY A 571 0.11 2.45 0.40
CA GLY A 571 -1.14 2.56 1.17
C GLY A 571 -0.94 2.62 2.68
N ARG A 572 0.23 2.18 3.17
CA ARG A 572 0.67 2.27 4.57
C ARG A 572 2.05 2.93 4.67
N SER A 573 3.18 2.23 4.54
CA SER A 573 4.50 2.79 4.90
C SER A 573 5.55 2.75 3.79
N ILE A 574 6.56 3.63 3.90
CA ILE A 574 7.77 3.59 3.09
C ILE A 574 8.99 3.47 4.00
N LEU A 575 9.77 2.40 3.84
CA LEU A 575 10.98 2.12 4.61
C LEU A 575 12.21 2.21 3.71
N ILE A 576 13.16 3.09 4.03
CA ILE A 576 14.35 3.37 3.22
C ILE A 576 15.59 2.92 3.99
N ASN A 577 16.11 1.75 3.65
CA ASN A 577 17.28 1.15 4.29
C ASN A 577 18.57 1.32 3.47
N SER A 578 18.51 2.01 2.32
CA SER A 578 19.64 2.28 1.43
C SER A 578 19.43 3.59 0.68
N ASP A 579 20.52 4.15 0.14
CA ASP A 579 20.50 5.44 -0.54
C ASP A 579 19.57 5.45 -1.77
N ILE A 580 18.95 6.60 -2.02
CA ILE A 580 18.14 6.88 -3.20
C ILE A 580 18.70 8.11 -3.88
N SER A 581 19.12 7.98 -5.14
CA SER A 581 19.55 9.11 -5.95
C SER A 581 18.92 9.12 -7.35
N THR A 582 18.63 10.32 -7.87
CA THR A 582 18.26 10.56 -9.27
C THR A 582 19.19 11.61 -9.89
N ASN A 583 19.31 11.60 -11.21
CA ASN A 583 20.04 12.64 -11.94
C ASN A 583 19.07 13.76 -12.34
N ASP A 584 18.86 14.75 -11.47
CA ASP A 584 17.96 15.90 -11.71
C ASP A 584 16.49 15.50 -11.96
N GLY A 585 16.04 14.34 -11.49
CA GLY A 585 14.65 13.92 -11.53
C GLY A 585 13.98 14.08 -10.18
N ALA A 586 12.71 14.48 -10.13
CA ALA A 586 12.03 14.68 -8.85
C ALA A 586 11.92 13.36 -8.05
N ILE A 587 11.96 13.45 -6.73
CA ILE A 587 11.69 12.32 -5.84
C ILE A 587 10.42 12.63 -5.05
N THR A 588 9.40 11.78 -5.18
CA THR A 588 8.12 11.91 -4.47
C THR A 588 7.83 10.66 -3.67
N LEU A 589 7.67 10.79 -2.36
CA LEU A 589 7.33 9.71 -1.45
C LEU A 589 5.97 9.99 -0.81
N VAL A 590 5.01 9.09 -1.01
CA VAL A 590 3.66 9.20 -0.43
C VAL A 590 3.33 7.93 0.34
N ALA A 591 3.23 8.03 1.66
CA ALA A 591 2.70 6.97 2.53
C ALA A 591 1.25 7.27 2.92
N ASN A 592 0.55 6.30 3.51
CA ASN A 592 -0.87 6.40 3.86
C ASN A 592 -1.76 6.88 2.70
N GLU A 593 -1.47 6.41 1.49
CA GLU A 593 -2.19 6.83 0.29
C GLU A 593 -3.69 6.48 0.36
N THR A 594 -4.52 7.19 -0.39
CA THR A 594 -5.98 7.13 -0.29
C THR A 594 -6.61 6.08 -1.20
N VAL A 595 -7.83 5.65 -0.87
CA VAL A 595 -8.63 4.77 -1.76
C VAL A 595 -8.94 5.46 -3.10
N ALA A 596 -9.08 6.79 -3.09
CA ALA A 596 -9.32 7.56 -4.32
C ALA A 596 -8.14 7.51 -5.29
N ASN A 597 -6.93 7.32 -4.77
CA ASN A 597 -5.71 7.13 -5.56
C ASN A 597 -5.41 5.65 -5.84
N GLY A 598 -6.36 4.74 -5.53
CA GLY A 598 -6.33 3.34 -5.95
C GLY A 598 -6.04 2.33 -4.84
N VAL A 599 -5.66 2.77 -3.63
CA VAL A 599 -5.34 1.85 -2.52
C VAL A 599 -6.55 0.99 -2.18
N GLN A 600 -6.32 -0.32 -2.09
CA GLN A 600 -7.34 -1.28 -1.69
C GLN A 600 -7.43 -1.38 -0.18
N LYS A 601 -8.56 -0.94 0.37
CA LYS A 601 -8.82 -0.97 1.83
C LYS A 601 -8.73 -2.37 2.45
N ALA A 602 -8.90 -3.43 1.64
CA ALA A 602 -8.84 -4.82 2.10
C ALA A 602 -7.38 -5.32 2.22
N ASP A 603 -6.48 -4.76 1.42
CA ASP A 603 -5.09 -5.19 1.34
C ASP A 603 -4.14 -4.31 2.14
N ARG A 604 -4.57 -3.11 2.54
CA ARG A 604 -3.84 -2.27 3.48
C ARG A 604 -3.84 -2.92 4.87
N ASP A 605 -2.68 -3.39 5.32
CA ASP A 605 -2.51 -3.93 6.66
C ASP A 605 -2.75 -2.87 7.75
N GLY A 606 -3.16 -3.33 8.94
CA GLY A 606 -3.30 -2.47 10.11
C GLY A 606 -1.97 -1.86 10.58
N GLY A 607 -2.07 -0.82 11.39
CA GLY A 607 -0.95 -0.09 11.97
C GLY A 607 -0.71 1.26 11.29
N ALA A 608 -0.02 2.13 12.05
CA ALA A 608 0.26 3.49 11.64
C ALA A 608 1.22 3.53 10.44
N ALA A 609 0.87 4.34 9.45
CA ALA A 609 1.69 4.64 8.31
C ALA A 609 2.90 5.48 8.71
N VAL A 610 4.11 5.10 8.27
CA VAL A 610 5.34 5.84 8.52
C VAL A 610 6.15 6.00 7.24
N ILE A 611 7.01 7.03 7.20
CA ILE A 611 8.13 7.09 6.26
C ILE A 611 9.39 7.08 7.11
N THR A 612 10.27 6.10 6.93
CA THR A 612 11.43 5.95 7.81
C THR A 612 12.70 5.68 7.02
N MET A 613 13.70 6.52 7.22
CA MET A 613 15.06 6.33 6.72
C MET A 613 15.93 5.66 7.79
N ALA A 614 16.72 4.67 7.38
CA ALA A 614 17.76 4.09 8.23
C ALA A 614 18.91 5.09 8.43
N ALA A 615 19.57 5.00 9.59
CA ALA A 615 20.67 5.88 9.93
C ALA A 615 21.80 5.83 8.88
N GLY A 616 22.29 7.00 8.47
CA GLY A 616 23.36 7.15 7.49
C GLY A 616 22.92 7.10 6.02
N THR A 617 21.66 6.78 5.72
CA THR A 617 21.15 6.80 4.34
C THR A 617 20.92 8.23 3.83
N THR A 618 20.96 8.39 2.49
CA THR A 618 20.80 9.67 1.80
C THR A 618 19.73 9.61 0.72
N ILE A 619 18.91 10.66 0.62
CA ILE A 619 18.06 10.94 -0.56
C ILE A 619 18.69 12.10 -1.35
N ASP A 620 18.97 11.92 -2.64
CA ASP A 620 19.55 12.93 -3.54
C ASP A 620 18.77 13.06 -4.86
N SER A 621 18.11 14.19 -5.12
CA SER A 621 17.38 14.43 -6.38
C SER A 621 18.17 15.20 -7.44
N GLY A 622 19.46 15.47 -7.22
CA GLY A 622 20.23 16.38 -8.06
C GLY A 622 19.63 17.79 -8.00
N LYS A 623 19.13 18.31 -9.13
CA LYS A 623 18.51 19.65 -9.21
C LYS A 623 17.00 19.71 -9.03
N ALA A 624 16.31 18.58 -9.00
CA ALA A 624 14.85 18.56 -8.94
C ALA A 624 14.32 18.64 -7.50
N ALA A 625 13.00 18.77 -7.34
CA ALA A 625 12.35 18.85 -6.04
C ALA A 625 12.25 17.47 -5.35
N ILE A 626 12.15 17.50 -4.02
CA ILE A 626 11.89 16.34 -3.16
C ILE A 626 10.60 16.61 -2.39
N THR A 627 9.62 15.71 -2.49
CA THR A 627 8.36 15.81 -1.75
C THR A 627 8.17 14.54 -0.94
N ILE A 628 7.95 14.68 0.36
CA ILE A 628 7.75 13.56 1.29
C ILE A 628 6.44 13.80 2.03
N THR A 629 5.50 12.89 1.93
CA THR A 629 4.16 13.08 2.47
C THR A 629 3.61 11.80 3.08
N ILE A 630 3.10 11.87 4.31
CA ILE A 630 2.10 10.93 4.79
C ILE A 630 0.74 11.55 4.45
N SER A 631 -0.05 10.90 3.61
CA SER A 631 -1.36 11.38 3.18
C SER A 631 -2.44 11.09 4.24
N THR A 632 -3.67 11.54 3.98
CA THR A 632 -4.80 11.43 4.91
C THR A 632 -5.30 10.00 5.13
N GLY A 633 -4.96 9.06 4.24
CA GLY A 633 -5.52 7.70 4.22
C GLY A 633 -7.04 7.66 4.01
N ALA A 634 -7.61 8.69 3.39
CA ALA A 634 -9.06 8.81 3.22
C ALA A 634 -9.66 7.56 2.53
N GLY A 635 -10.70 7.01 3.16
CA GLY A 635 -11.41 5.81 2.67
C GLY A 635 -10.86 4.48 3.18
N LEU A 636 -9.70 4.45 3.84
CA LEU A 636 -9.13 3.23 4.43
C LEU A 636 -9.80 2.88 5.77
N ASN A 637 -9.74 1.59 6.14
CA ASN A 637 -10.30 1.09 7.40
C ASN A 637 -9.41 1.42 8.61
N ASP A 638 -8.10 1.36 8.41
CA ASP A 638 -7.08 1.90 9.31
C ASP A 638 -6.36 2.96 8.49
N SER A 639 -6.34 4.20 8.96
CA SER A 639 -5.66 5.31 8.29
C SER A 639 -4.70 6.02 9.24
N SER A 640 -4.40 5.40 10.39
CA SER A 640 -3.49 5.98 11.38
C SER A 640 -2.12 6.29 10.75
N SER A 641 -1.52 7.37 11.22
CA SER A 641 -0.22 7.90 10.81
C SER A 641 0.72 8.00 12.02
N GLY A 642 1.98 7.65 11.80
CA GLY A 642 3.08 7.88 12.71
C GLY A 642 4.01 8.96 12.16
N ASP A 643 5.30 8.89 12.50
CA ASP A 643 6.28 9.91 12.13
C ASP A 643 6.89 9.73 10.73
N ILE A 644 7.39 10.83 10.18
CA ILE A 644 8.35 10.85 9.08
C ILE A 644 9.75 10.97 9.67
N THR A 645 10.56 9.92 9.63
CA THR A 645 11.96 9.93 10.08
C THR A 645 12.91 10.12 8.91
N LEU A 646 13.65 11.23 8.88
CA LEU A 646 14.61 11.57 7.84
C LEU A 646 16.05 11.53 8.35
N ALA A 647 16.93 10.88 7.59
CA ALA A 647 18.37 10.96 7.75
C ALA A 647 18.94 12.08 6.87
N ASN A 648 19.83 11.77 5.92
CA ASN A 648 20.42 12.81 5.08
C ASN A 648 19.54 13.08 3.84
N VAL A 649 19.35 14.36 3.51
CA VAL A 649 18.69 14.76 2.26
C VAL A 649 19.54 15.82 1.57
N THR A 650 19.87 15.60 0.32
CA THR A 650 20.70 16.50 -0.48
C THR A 650 20.05 16.88 -1.80
N GLN A 651 20.24 18.12 -2.23
CA GLN A 651 19.72 18.63 -3.49
C GLN A 651 20.53 19.89 -3.87
N THR A 652 20.88 20.05 -5.14
CA THR A 652 21.86 21.05 -5.62
C THR A 652 21.29 22.09 -6.59
N GLY A 653 20.00 22.03 -6.93
CA GLY A 653 19.33 22.97 -7.85
C GLY A 653 18.20 23.78 -7.20
N ALA A 654 17.47 24.57 -7.98
CA ALA A 654 16.38 25.38 -7.43
C ALA A 654 15.14 24.57 -6.96
N GLY A 655 15.13 23.24 -7.10
CA GLY A 655 14.13 22.37 -6.51
C GLY A 655 14.06 22.50 -4.98
N LYS A 656 12.85 22.42 -4.42
CA LYS A 656 12.58 22.52 -2.98
C LYS A 656 12.44 21.15 -2.32
N LEU A 657 12.61 21.11 -1.00
CA LEU A 657 12.19 20.02 -0.13
C LEU A 657 10.88 20.40 0.59
N THR A 658 9.87 19.56 0.50
CA THR A 658 8.62 19.71 1.27
C THR A 658 8.29 18.42 2.00
N VAL A 659 8.07 18.53 3.32
CA VAL A 659 7.76 17.40 4.20
C VAL A 659 6.48 17.68 4.98
N SER A 660 5.51 16.77 4.88
CA SER A 660 4.17 16.94 5.48
C SER A 660 3.59 15.62 5.96
N ASN A 661 3.07 15.59 7.18
CA ASN A 661 2.24 14.52 7.72
C ASN A 661 0.79 14.99 7.78
N ASN A 662 0.05 14.72 6.71
CA ASN A 662 -1.37 15.05 6.61
C ASN A 662 -2.26 13.93 7.16
N GLY A 663 -1.68 12.96 7.86
CA GLY A 663 -2.41 11.84 8.42
C GLY A 663 -3.35 12.25 9.57
N PRO A 664 -4.32 11.39 9.92
CA PRO A 664 -5.38 11.72 10.87
C PRO A 664 -4.96 11.59 12.34
N THR A 665 -3.80 11.02 12.66
CA THR A 665 -3.30 10.87 14.03
C THR A 665 -2.01 11.63 14.25
N ASP A 666 -1.74 11.96 15.52
CA ASP A 666 -0.55 12.69 15.95
C ASP A 666 0.73 11.98 15.49
N GLY A 667 1.47 12.63 14.60
CA GLY A 667 2.79 12.25 14.13
C GLY A 667 3.48 13.48 13.55
N GLY A 668 4.80 13.55 13.67
CA GLY A 668 5.61 14.68 13.22
C GLY A 668 6.71 14.27 12.25
N VAL A 669 7.74 15.09 12.21
CA VAL A 669 8.99 14.82 11.49
C VAL A 669 10.10 14.59 12.51
N ILE A 670 10.82 13.48 12.41
CA ILE A 670 12.02 13.20 13.19
C ILE A 670 13.23 13.39 12.29
N LEU A 671 14.18 14.25 12.69
CA LEU A 671 15.42 14.48 11.95
C LEU A 671 16.59 13.79 12.66
N THR A 672 17.21 12.82 12.00
CA THR A 672 18.38 12.06 12.48
C THR A 672 19.63 12.28 11.61
N GLY A 673 19.58 13.26 10.70
CA GLY A 673 20.66 13.57 9.77
C GLY A 673 20.56 14.99 9.23
N ASN A 674 21.52 15.37 8.40
CA ASN A 674 21.63 16.73 7.88
C ASN A 674 20.85 16.90 6.58
N ILE A 675 20.30 18.09 6.38
CA ILE A 675 19.52 18.45 5.19
C ILE A 675 20.22 19.59 4.47
N SER A 676 20.62 19.38 3.21
CA SER A 676 21.30 20.38 2.38
C SER A 676 20.64 20.48 1.00
N VAL A 677 19.78 21.48 0.82
CA VAL A 677 19.00 21.72 -0.40
C VAL A 677 19.43 23.06 -0.99
N ALA A 678 19.26 23.31 -2.29
CA ALA A 678 19.54 24.63 -2.85
C ALA A 678 18.30 25.53 -2.88
N GLY A 679 17.10 24.98 -3.13
CA GLY A 679 15.82 25.67 -2.95
C GLY A 679 15.32 25.66 -1.49
N ASP A 680 14.03 25.94 -1.34
CA ASP A 680 13.39 26.03 -0.02
C ASP A 680 13.38 24.67 0.72
N ILE A 681 13.45 24.72 2.04
CA ILE A 681 13.22 23.60 2.94
C ILE A 681 11.96 23.91 3.75
N THR A 682 10.93 23.06 3.66
CA THR A 682 9.68 23.26 4.38
C THR A 682 9.28 22.02 5.16
N PHE A 683 9.12 22.18 6.47
CA PHE A 683 8.49 21.23 7.38
C PHE A 683 7.17 21.81 7.87
N ASN A 684 6.05 21.20 7.47
CA ASN A 684 4.71 21.70 7.82
C ASN A 684 4.27 21.28 9.23
N ASP A 685 4.90 20.25 9.80
CA ASP A 685 4.50 19.62 11.05
C ASP A 685 5.53 19.81 12.16
N ALA A 686 5.21 19.31 13.35
CA ALA A 686 6.12 19.35 14.48
C ALA A 686 7.41 18.58 14.18
N VAL A 687 8.56 19.18 14.47
CA VAL A 687 9.89 18.58 14.27
C VAL A 687 10.46 18.10 15.59
N THR A 688 10.99 16.88 15.62
CA THR A 688 11.79 16.35 16.71
C THR A 688 13.21 16.08 16.23
N LEU A 689 14.20 16.63 16.91
CA LEU A 689 15.61 16.34 16.66
C LEU A 689 15.96 15.00 17.32
N GLY A 690 16.33 14.02 16.51
CA GLY A 690 16.83 12.72 16.94
C GLY A 690 18.36 12.63 16.98
N ASP A 691 19.05 13.62 16.40
CA ASP A 691 20.50 13.83 16.47
C ASP A 691 20.78 15.34 16.32
N ASN A 692 22.06 15.75 16.32
CA ASN A 692 22.48 17.08 15.91
C ASN A 692 22.19 17.30 14.42
N VAL A 693 21.48 18.38 14.11
CA VAL A 693 20.96 18.64 12.76
C VAL A 693 21.51 19.96 12.23
N VAL A 694 21.98 19.90 10.99
CA VAL A 694 22.26 21.08 10.16
C VAL A 694 21.26 21.13 9.02
N LEU A 695 20.46 22.20 8.96
CA LEU A 695 19.61 22.56 7.83
C LEU A 695 20.32 23.61 7.00
N THR A 696 20.53 23.36 5.71
CA THR A 696 21.24 24.29 4.81
C THR A 696 20.45 24.50 3.53
N SER A 697 20.16 25.76 3.21
CA SER A 697 19.70 26.20 1.90
C SER A 697 20.84 26.93 1.18
N THR A 698 21.42 26.29 0.18
CA THR A 698 22.63 26.79 -0.52
C THR A 698 22.33 27.81 -1.62
N GLY A 699 21.08 27.92 -2.08
CA GLY A 699 20.63 28.80 -3.15
C GLY A 699 19.76 29.96 -2.69
N SER A 700 19.81 30.32 -1.40
CA SER A 700 19.00 31.37 -0.76
C SER A 700 17.50 31.07 -0.69
N GLY A 701 17.09 29.80 -0.76
CA GLY A 701 15.71 29.39 -0.46
C GLY A 701 15.40 29.48 1.03
N ASP A 702 14.12 29.66 1.36
CA ASP A 702 13.67 29.82 2.74
C ASP A 702 13.72 28.49 3.50
N ILE A 703 13.94 28.55 4.81
CA ILE A 703 13.84 27.41 5.72
C ILE A 703 12.65 27.65 6.65
N SER A 704 11.55 26.95 6.40
CA SER A 704 10.29 27.10 7.13
C SER A 704 10.03 25.92 8.06
N LEU A 705 9.96 26.21 9.36
CA LEU A 705 9.64 25.26 10.43
C LEU A 705 8.28 25.70 10.99
N ALA A 706 7.19 25.22 10.39
CA ALA A 706 5.86 25.79 10.58
C ALA A 706 5.27 25.55 11.97
N SER A 707 5.71 24.50 12.66
CA SER A 707 5.19 24.07 13.97
C SER A 707 6.30 23.99 15.03
N THR A 708 6.04 23.30 16.14
CA THR A 708 6.99 23.19 17.26
C THR A 708 8.23 22.40 16.88
N ILE A 709 9.36 22.74 17.49
CA ILE A 709 10.61 21.99 17.37
C ILE A 709 11.03 21.51 18.77
N ASN A 710 11.37 20.24 18.93
CA ASN A 710 11.81 19.67 20.22
C ASN A 710 12.99 18.70 20.03
N GLY A 711 13.60 18.26 21.13
CA GLY A 711 14.66 17.24 21.14
C GLY A 711 15.98 17.79 21.69
N THR A 712 16.74 16.99 22.42
CA THR A 712 17.87 17.45 23.25
C THR A 712 19.19 17.63 22.49
N PHE A 713 19.12 18.01 21.21
CA PHE A 713 20.27 18.08 20.30
C PHE A 713 20.48 19.50 19.76
N ASP A 714 21.59 19.72 19.06
CA ASP A 714 21.90 21.00 18.42
C ASP A 714 21.12 21.18 17.10
N LEU A 715 20.68 22.40 16.85
CA LEU A 715 20.09 22.81 15.58
C LEU A 715 20.90 23.97 14.99
N THR A 716 21.51 23.72 13.84
CA THR A 716 22.15 24.76 13.01
C THR A 716 21.33 25.00 11.75
N ILE A 717 21.08 26.26 11.41
CA ILE A 717 20.30 26.65 10.24
C ILE A 717 21.10 27.64 9.41
N ASN A 718 21.36 27.30 8.15
CA ASN A 718 22.16 28.12 7.24
C ASN A 718 21.33 28.48 6.00
N THR A 719 20.92 29.73 5.85
CA THR A 719 20.28 30.21 4.62
C THR A 719 20.47 31.71 4.43
N ALA A 720 20.68 32.13 3.18
CA ALA A 720 20.58 33.54 2.82
C ALA A 720 19.13 34.03 2.59
N GLY A 721 18.15 33.12 2.63
CA GLY A 721 16.72 33.42 2.63
C GLY A 721 16.19 33.67 4.04
N ILE A 722 14.91 33.37 4.26
CA ILE A 722 14.24 33.54 5.56
C ILE A 722 14.23 32.21 6.31
N THR A 723 14.72 32.22 7.56
CA THR A 723 14.47 31.16 8.55
C THR A 723 13.21 31.49 9.33
N THR A 724 12.16 30.67 9.25
CA THR A 724 10.90 30.90 9.98
C THR A 724 10.73 29.87 11.10
N PHE A 725 10.65 30.34 12.34
CA PHE A 725 10.16 29.56 13.47
C PHE A 725 8.67 29.86 13.70
N GLY A 726 7.79 29.06 13.08
CA GLY A 726 6.34 29.22 13.14
C GLY A 726 5.71 28.81 14.47
N GLY A 727 6.31 27.81 15.14
CA GLY A 727 5.89 27.32 16.46
C GLY A 727 6.96 27.48 17.55
N ALA A 728 6.59 27.15 18.78
CA ALA A 728 7.50 27.21 19.93
C ALA A 728 8.64 26.19 19.81
N VAL A 729 9.87 26.60 20.14
CA VAL A 729 11.04 25.72 20.11
C VAL A 729 11.43 25.30 21.54
N GLY A 730 11.63 24.01 21.75
CA GLY A 730 12.09 23.43 23.01
C GLY A 730 11.05 23.41 24.14
N ALA A 731 9.77 23.64 23.84
CA ALA A 731 8.71 23.74 24.83
C ALA A 731 8.45 22.42 25.56
N ALA A 732 8.39 21.29 24.83
CA ALA A 732 8.19 19.96 25.40
C ALA A 732 9.51 19.31 25.81
N ALA A 733 10.53 19.39 24.93
CA ALA A 733 11.89 18.96 25.23
C ALA A 733 12.88 20.00 24.70
N ALA A 734 13.59 20.67 25.62
CA ALA A 734 14.49 21.77 25.31
C ALA A 734 15.61 21.33 24.35
N VAL A 735 15.85 22.17 23.34
CA VAL A 735 16.94 22.00 22.36
C VAL A 735 18.28 22.24 23.03
N ASN A 736 19.37 21.61 22.60
CA ASN A 736 20.68 21.87 23.20
C ASN A 736 21.15 23.28 22.84
N SER A 737 21.29 23.59 21.55
CA SER A 737 21.59 24.94 21.08
C SER A 737 20.91 25.26 19.76
N ILE A 738 20.79 26.55 19.46
CA ILE A 738 20.36 27.04 18.15
C ILE A 738 21.45 27.98 17.62
N THR A 739 21.86 27.78 16.38
CA THR A 739 22.76 28.68 15.67
C THR A 739 22.24 28.95 14.26
N THR A 740 22.07 30.22 13.89
CA THR A 740 21.83 30.63 12.49
C THR A 740 23.13 31.11 11.84
N ASP A 741 23.23 31.08 10.51
CA ASP A 741 24.35 31.69 9.80
C ASP A 741 24.21 33.22 9.74
N ALA A 742 25.19 33.88 9.11
CA ALA A 742 25.21 35.34 9.06
C ALA A 742 24.33 35.92 7.94
N SER A 743 23.91 35.14 6.95
CA SER A 743 23.12 35.64 5.81
C SER A 743 21.63 35.57 6.12
N GLY A 744 20.79 36.25 5.33
CA GLY A 744 19.34 36.09 5.46
C GLY A 744 18.71 36.81 6.66
N THR A 745 17.56 36.29 7.08
CA THR A 745 16.75 36.82 8.20
C THR A 745 16.07 35.68 8.94
N THR A 746 16.02 35.77 10.27
CA THR A 746 15.29 34.86 11.14
C THR A 746 14.01 35.51 11.65
N GLU A 747 12.88 34.85 11.46
CA GLU A 747 11.57 35.25 11.98
C GLU A 747 11.17 34.39 13.19
N LEU A 748 10.92 35.06 14.32
CA LEU A 748 10.45 34.42 15.55
C LEU A 748 8.93 34.63 15.68
N ASN A 749 8.18 33.71 15.08
CA ASN A 749 6.71 33.80 14.99
C ASN A 749 6.02 32.93 16.05
N GLY A 750 6.70 31.87 16.54
CA GLY A 750 6.18 30.92 17.53
C GLY A 750 6.22 31.37 18.99
N GLY A 751 6.72 32.58 19.27
CA GLY A 751 6.65 33.23 20.58
C GLY A 751 7.57 32.70 21.69
N SER A 752 8.25 31.55 21.50
CA SER A 752 9.27 31.12 22.46
C SER A 752 10.36 30.21 21.88
N ILE A 753 11.57 30.33 22.43
CA ILE A 753 12.69 29.43 22.20
C ILE A 753 13.31 29.07 23.55
N LYS A 754 13.33 27.77 23.86
CA LYS A 754 13.95 27.21 25.05
C LYS A 754 15.09 26.27 24.69
N THR A 755 16.29 26.60 25.17
CA THR A 755 17.49 25.78 25.02
C THR A 755 18.10 25.41 26.38
N THR A 756 18.97 24.41 26.40
CA THR A 756 19.82 24.11 27.58
C THR A 756 21.20 24.73 27.47
N GLY A 757 21.66 25.03 26.25
CA GLY A 757 22.88 25.77 25.93
C GLY A 757 22.58 27.11 25.24
N ALA A 758 23.48 27.52 24.35
CA ALA A 758 23.46 28.83 23.71
C ALA A 758 22.37 28.99 22.63
N GLN A 759 21.97 30.24 22.41
CA GLN A 759 21.13 30.68 21.29
C GLN A 759 21.89 31.78 20.53
N THR A 760 22.30 31.51 19.30
CA THR A 760 23.09 32.45 18.51
C THR A 760 22.38 32.74 17.19
N PHE A 761 21.90 33.96 17.05
CA PHE A 761 21.29 34.46 15.81
C PHE A 761 22.28 35.37 15.09
N ASN A 762 22.99 34.87 14.08
CA ASN A 762 24.06 35.63 13.41
C ASN A 762 23.54 36.54 12.27
N ASP A 763 22.28 36.37 11.88
CA ASP A 763 21.56 37.10 10.86
C ASP A 763 20.64 38.18 11.45
N VAL A 764 19.87 38.85 10.59
CA VAL A 764 18.84 39.81 11.03
C VAL A 764 17.72 39.04 11.71
N VAL A 765 17.18 39.54 12.83
CA VAL A 765 16.04 38.91 13.52
C VAL A 765 14.83 39.83 13.51
N THR A 766 13.65 39.25 13.24
CA THR A 766 12.37 39.94 13.41
C THR A 766 11.42 39.16 14.30
N LEU A 767 10.62 39.89 15.09
CA LEU A 767 9.62 39.32 15.99
C LEU A 767 8.22 39.45 15.36
N GLY A 768 7.64 38.34 14.91
CA GLY A 768 6.23 38.30 14.48
C GLY A 768 5.26 38.24 15.66
N ALA A 769 5.73 37.74 16.81
CA ALA A 769 5.00 37.68 18.06
C ALA A 769 5.87 38.11 19.26
N THR A 770 5.22 38.44 20.37
CA THR A 770 5.92 38.61 21.65
C THR A 770 6.68 37.34 21.98
N THR A 771 7.99 37.47 22.20
CA THR A 771 8.92 36.35 22.20
C THR A 771 9.61 36.18 23.54
N THR A 772 9.68 34.94 24.03
CA THR A 772 10.46 34.58 25.22
C THR A 772 11.61 33.64 24.85
N LEU A 773 12.85 34.07 25.11
CA LEU A 773 14.06 33.28 24.94
C LEU A 773 14.56 32.81 26.31
N THR A 774 14.73 31.50 26.48
CA THR A 774 15.26 30.90 27.71
C THR A 774 16.40 29.94 27.39
N GLY A 775 17.59 30.17 27.94
CA GLY A 775 18.76 29.30 27.80
C GLY A 775 19.52 29.19 29.13
N ASN A 776 20.44 28.23 29.22
CA ASN A 776 21.49 28.23 30.26
C ASN A 776 22.89 28.46 29.65
N GLY A 777 22.93 29.12 28.49
CA GLY A 777 24.14 29.57 27.81
C GLY A 777 23.92 30.95 27.19
N ASN A 778 24.92 31.45 26.46
CA ASN A 778 24.85 32.79 25.88
C ASN A 778 23.67 32.94 24.91
N ILE A 779 23.01 34.10 24.94
CA ILE A 779 21.99 34.48 23.97
C ILE A 779 22.52 35.70 23.21
N ALA A 780 22.79 35.53 21.92
CA ALA A 780 23.48 36.52 21.10
C ALA A 780 22.73 36.85 19.81
N PHE A 781 22.66 38.15 19.50
CA PHE A 781 22.16 38.70 18.24
C PHE A 781 23.31 39.40 17.52
N GLY A 782 23.71 38.85 16.37
CA GLY A 782 24.83 39.32 15.56
C GLY A 782 24.48 40.55 14.72
N LYS A 783 23.21 40.73 14.34
CA LYS A 783 22.74 41.86 13.51
C LYS A 783 21.50 42.53 14.12
N THR A 784 20.73 43.22 13.28
CA THR A 784 19.56 43.99 13.71
C THR A 784 18.46 43.09 14.26
N LEU A 785 17.73 43.62 15.24
CA LEU A 785 16.61 42.94 15.90
C LEU A 785 15.43 43.90 15.97
N ASP A 786 14.33 43.60 15.28
CA ASP A 786 13.18 44.48 15.16
C ASP A 786 11.85 43.75 15.41
N SER A 787 10.78 44.49 15.67
CA SER A 787 9.43 43.95 15.48
C SER A 787 9.18 43.76 13.97
N GLN A 788 8.50 42.68 13.57
CA GLN A 788 8.27 42.41 12.15
C GLN A 788 7.38 43.48 11.50
N THR A 789 6.43 44.04 12.27
CA THR A 789 5.54 45.12 11.83
C THR A 789 5.63 46.32 12.77
N ALA A 790 4.97 47.42 12.42
CA ALA A 790 4.87 48.61 13.28
C ALA A 790 4.13 48.36 14.60
N THR A 791 3.44 47.22 14.76
CA THR A 791 2.92 46.78 16.06
C THR A 791 4.09 46.24 16.88
N PRO A 792 4.50 46.91 17.97
CA PRO A 792 5.68 46.48 18.70
C PRO A 792 5.44 45.15 19.43
N GLN A 793 6.42 44.27 19.39
CA GLN A 793 6.41 42.99 20.11
C GLN A 793 7.41 43.01 21.28
N ASP A 794 7.02 42.44 22.41
CA ASP A 794 7.91 42.32 23.57
C ASP A 794 8.95 41.22 23.34
N LEU A 795 10.13 41.40 23.92
CA LEU A 795 11.19 40.40 23.99
C LEU A 795 11.61 40.18 25.43
N ASN A 796 11.37 38.96 25.92
CA ASN A 796 11.78 38.50 27.24
C ASN A 796 12.96 37.53 27.10
N ILE A 797 14.06 37.77 27.80
CA ILE A 797 15.28 36.96 27.72
C ILE A 797 15.66 36.47 29.12
N SER A 798 15.97 35.19 29.22
CA SER A 798 16.64 34.59 30.37
C SER A 798 17.78 33.68 29.92
N ALA A 799 19.02 34.08 30.16
CA ALA A 799 20.21 33.33 29.75
C ALA A 799 20.77 32.43 30.87
N GLY A 800 20.15 32.43 32.05
CA GLY A 800 20.65 31.74 33.23
C GLY A 800 22.00 32.30 33.65
N SER A 801 23.06 31.50 33.48
CA SER A 801 24.45 31.91 33.68
C SER A 801 25.13 32.40 32.39
N GLY A 802 24.41 32.51 31.26
CA GLY A 802 24.96 33.03 30.02
C GLY A 802 24.97 34.56 29.94
N ASP A 803 25.75 35.09 29.02
CA ASP A 803 25.71 36.50 28.64
C ASP A 803 24.59 36.77 27.63
N VAL A 804 24.07 38.01 27.62
CA VAL A 804 23.15 38.50 26.57
C VAL A 804 23.86 39.58 25.75
N THR A 805 24.00 39.36 24.44
CA THR A 805 24.74 40.27 23.56
C THR A 805 23.90 40.73 22.37
N PHE A 806 23.82 42.05 22.18
CA PHE A 806 23.27 42.71 20.99
C PHE A 806 24.40 43.42 20.26
N THR A 807 24.83 42.86 19.13
CA THR A 807 25.90 43.44 18.32
C THR A 807 25.34 44.49 17.35
N GLY A 808 24.18 44.21 16.75
CA GLY A 808 23.46 45.13 15.87
C GLY A 808 22.44 46.01 16.61
N GLN A 809 21.81 46.92 15.86
CA GLN A 809 20.79 47.83 16.39
C GLN A 809 19.51 47.08 16.77
N VAL A 810 18.85 47.49 17.85
CA VAL A 810 17.59 46.92 18.34
C VAL A 810 16.45 47.94 18.15
N GLY A 811 15.38 47.54 17.48
CA GLY A 811 14.15 48.31 17.29
C GLY A 811 14.31 49.55 16.39
N THR A 812 15.25 49.51 15.45
CA THR A 812 15.55 50.67 14.59
C THR A 812 14.51 50.91 13.50
N THR A 813 13.94 49.86 12.90
CA THR A 813 12.94 50.01 11.83
C THR A 813 11.54 49.95 12.42
N HIS A 814 11.30 48.97 13.29
CA HIS A 814 10.11 48.92 14.14
C HIS A 814 10.55 48.64 15.57
N ALA A 815 10.28 49.61 16.45
CA ALA A 815 10.62 49.51 17.87
C ALA A 815 10.09 48.21 18.48
N LEU A 816 10.82 47.68 19.46
CA LEU A 816 10.29 46.62 20.31
C LEU A 816 9.23 47.20 21.26
N GLY A 817 8.41 46.32 21.82
CA GLY A 817 7.58 46.63 22.98
C GLY A 817 8.45 46.79 24.22
N ALA A 818 8.33 45.90 25.19
CA ALA A 818 9.29 45.78 26.28
C ALA A 818 10.50 44.93 25.86
N LEU A 819 11.71 45.41 26.11
CA LEU A 819 12.91 44.57 26.17
C LEU A 819 13.17 44.23 27.64
N LEU A 820 12.95 42.97 28.01
CA LEU A 820 13.19 42.47 29.36
C LEU A 820 14.31 41.43 29.35
N VAL A 821 15.40 41.69 30.05
CA VAL A 821 16.51 40.76 30.25
C VAL A 821 16.60 40.43 31.74
N THR A 822 16.49 39.15 32.08
CA THR A 822 16.52 38.65 33.47
C THR A 822 17.47 37.48 33.59
N SER A 823 18.18 37.34 34.72
CA SER A 823 19.09 36.21 34.96
C SER A 823 20.12 36.06 33.84
N SER A 824 21.05 37.02 33.77
CA SER A 824 22.19 36.99 32.86
C SER A 824 23.47 37.25 33.66
N GLN A 825 24.61 36.76 33.18
CA GLN A 825 25.91 37.19 33.70
C GLN A 825 26.15 38.64 33.31
N ASN A 826 26.53 38.88 32.06
CA ASN A 826 26.71 40.21 31.51
C ASN A 826 25.63 40.53 30.46
N VAL A 827 25.36 41.83 30.27
CA VAL A 827 24.55 42.33 29.16
C VAL A 827 25.34 43.35 28.37
N LEU A 828 25.53 43.11 27.07
CA LEU A 828 26.26 43.99 26.16
C LEU A 828 25.34 44.45 25.03
N ALA A 829 25.07 45.75 24.96
CA ALA A 829 24.43 46.39 23.81
C ALA A 829 25.46 47.27 23.08
N SER A 830 26.01 46.73 21.99
CA SER A 830 27.08 47.38 21.21
C SER A 830 26.55 48.54 20.33
N ALA A 831 25.26 48.50 20.00
CA ALA A 831 24.58 49.48 19.15
C ALA A 831 23.30 50.01 19.83
N SER A 832 22.58 50.91 19.15
CA SER A 832 21.42 51.58 19.72
C SER A 832 20.25 50.63 20.01
N VAL A 833 19.52 50.90 21.08
CA VAL A 833 18.31 50.18 21.48
C VAL A 833 17.12 51.14 21.48
N THR A 834 16.05 50.78 20.78
CA THR A 834 14.77 51.51 20.75
C THR A 834 13.62 50.57 21.08
N ALA A 835 12.92 50.85 22.17
CA ALA A 835 11.82 50.03 22.67
C ALA A 835 10.79 50.90 23.42
N GLN A 836 9.60 50.40 23.73
CA GLN A 836 8.66 51.11 24.61
C GLN A 836 9.11 51.07 26.09
N ALA A 837 9.82 50.01 26.49
CA ALA A 837 10.40 49.83 27.82
C ALA A 837 11.73 49.07 27.72
N VAL A 838 12.68 49.33 28.62
CA VAL A 838 13.92 48.55 28.73
C VAL A 838 14.16 48.19 30.19
N ARG A 839 14.18 46.90 30.50
CA ARG A 839 14.51 46.40 31.83
C ARG A 839 15.59 45.34 31.73
N VAL A 840 16.71 45.58 32.40
CA VAL A 840 17.87 44.70 32.43
C VAL A 840 18.21 44.35 33.87
N THR A 841 18.41 43.07 34.15
CA THR A 841 18.89 42.55 35.43
C THR A 841 20.01 41.55 35.17
N ALA A 842 21.22 41.93 35.56
CA ALA A 842 22.46 41.18 35.36
C ALA A 842 23.12 40.93 36.71
N THR A 843 23.77 39.77 36.87
CA THR A 843 24.59 39.43 38.05
C THR A 843 25.99 40.04 37.98
N LYS A 844 26.39 40.54 36.80
CA LYS A 844 27.67 41.21 36.57
C LYS A 844 27.44 42.53 35.82
N ASP A 845 28.19 42.78 34.76
CA ASP A 845 28.23 44.08 34.10
C ASP A 845 27.05 44.29 33.13
N VAL A 846 26.59 45.54 33.02
CA VAL A 846 25.75 46.01 31.92
C VAL A 846 26.49 47.09 31.15
N THR A 847 26.80 46.81 29.89
CA THR A 847 27.53 47.72 29.00
C THR A 847 26.62 48.19 27.86
N LEU A 848 26.43 49.51 27.77
CA LEU A 848 25.67 50.20 26.74
C LEU A 848 26.59 51.15 25.98
N THR A 849 27.12 50.71 24.84
CA THR A 849 27.92 51.61 23.97
C THR A 849 27.05 52.37 22.98
N GLY A 850 25.88 51.84 22.64
CA GLY A 850 24.88 52.53 21.82
C GLY A 850 23.81 53.24 22.65
N LYS A 851 23.13 54.20 22.01
CA LYS A 851 22.07 54.99 22.66
C LYS A 851 20.84 54.13 22.97
N VAL A 852 20.29 54.24 24.18
CA VAL A 852 18.98 53.68 24.55
C VAL A 852 17.91 54.76 24.43
N THR A 853 16.82 54.46 23.73
CA THR A 853 15.68 55.39 23.52
C THR A 853 14.35 54.70 23.79
N THR A 854 13.42 55.39 24.45
CA THR A 854 12.05 54.89 24.63
C THR A 854 11.06 55.50 23.64
N THR A 855 10.11 54.72 23.12
CA THR A 855 9.00 55.19 22.27
C THR A 855 7.65 55.19 23.02
N SER A 856 6.66 55.92 22.50
CA SER A 856 5.33 56.00 23.09
C SER A 856 4.53 54.71 22.86
N GLY A 857 3.89 54.20 23.92
CA GLY A 857 3.14 52.95 23.94
C GLY A 857 1.66 53.05 24.28
N ALA A 858 0.92 51.94 24.10
CA ALA A 858 -0.47 51.82 24.54
C ALA A 858 -0.53 51.50 26.04
N ALA A 859 -0.97 52.48 26.84
CA ALA A 859 -1.13 52.46 28.30
C ALA A 859 0.19 52.38 29.12
N GLY A 860 0.81 53.55 29.34
CA GLY A 860 1.95 53.71 30.25
C GLY A 860 3.28 53.50 29.55
N THR A 861 4.03 54.58 29.39
CA THR A 861 5.41 54.55 28.89
C THR A 861 6.29 53.75 29.86
N GLY A 862 7.13 52.88 29.34
CA GLY A 862 7.94 51.99 30.17
C GLY A 862 9.20 52.69 30.68
N PRO A 863 9.57 52.53 31.97
CA PRO A 863 10.85 53.04 32.46
C PRO A 863 12.03 52.34 31.78
N VAL A 864 13.19 52.98 31.86
CA VAL A 864 14.47 52.29 31.67
C VAL A 864 14.97 51.89 33.06
N THR A 865 15.09 50.59 33.32
CA THR A 865 15.66 50.07 34.57
C THR A 865 16.83 49.15 34.27
N ILE A 866 18.00 49.45 34.81
CA ILE A 866 19.22 48.68 34.62
C ILE A 866 19.78 48.34 36.00
N LEU A 867 19.79 47.06 36.33
CA LEU A 867 20.32 46.54 37.58
C LEU A 867 21.53 45.65 37.23
N ALA A 868 22.73 46.20 37.38
CA ALA A 868 23.96 45.42 37.47
C ALA A 868 24.16 44.97 38.92
N ASP A 869 24.97 43.92 39.14
CA ASP A 869 25.22 43.36 40.48
C ASP A 869 23.93 42.94 41.23
N SER A 870 23.02 42.26 40.53
CA SER A 870 21.75 41.83 41.11
C SER A 870 21.86 40.69 42.14
N ASP A 871 23.02 40.04 42.22
CA ASP A 871 23.40 39.10 43.28
C ASP A 871 24.03 39.78 44.49
N SER A 872 24.31 41.09 44.40
CA SER A 872 24.84 41.93 45.48
C SER A 872 26.12 41.34 46.07
N ASP A 873 27.04 40.91 45.20
CA ASP A 873 28.35 40.42 45.61
C ASP A 873 29.42 41.54 45.63
N GLY A 874 28.99 42.78 45.37
CA GLY A 874 29.82 43.97 45.30
C GLY A 874 30.58 44.09 43.99
N THR A 875 30.20 43.32 42.96
CA THR A 875 30.81 43.38 41.63
C THR A 875 29.76 43.49 40.53
N GLY A 876 29.90 44.52 39.70
CA GLY A 876 29.03 44.76 38.56
C GLY A 876 28.97 46.24 38.23
N THR A 877 29.26 46.57 36.98
CA THR A 877 29.38 47.93 36.50
C THR A 877 28.26 48.25 35.53
N VAL A 878 27.62 49.40 35.70
CA VAL A 878 26.88 50.03 34.61
C VAL A 878 27.83 50.92 33.82
N SER A 879 28.18 50.48 32.62
CA SER A 879 29.00 51.23 31.66
C SER A 879 28.12 51.81 30.57
N GLU A 880 27.95 53.13 30.55
CA GLU A 880 27.04 53.84 29.66
C GLU A 880 27.83 54.89 28.87
N ALA A 881 27.98 54.67 27.56
CA ALA A 881 28.67 55.59 26.65
C ALA A 881 27.79 56.20 25.54
N GLY A 882 26.69 55.55 25.16
CA GLY A 882 25.85 55.97 24.02
C GLY A 882 24.75 56.99 24.34
N GLY A 883 24.43 57.19 25.62
CA GLY A 883 23.34 57.94 26.19
C GLY A 883 22.08 57.10 26.46
N ILE A 884 21.27 57.54 27.44
CA ILE A 884 19.91 57.04 27.69
C ILE A 884 18.95 58.22 27.52
N ASP A 885 17.96 58.11 26.64
CA ASP A 885 17.02 59.19 26.33
C ASP A 885 15.57 58.72 26.34
N THR A 886 14.91 58.98 27.46
CA THR A 886 13.48 58.76 27.65
C THR A 886 12.69 60.07 27.62
N SER A 887 13.32 61.18 27.22
CA SER A 887 12.73 62.52 27.34
C SER A 887 11.48 62.71 26.47
N ALA A 888 11.40 62.03 25.33
CA ALA A 888 10.23 62.03 24.46
C ALA A 888 8.98 61.42 25.12
N THR A 889 9.17 60.49 26.05
CA THR A 889 8.09 59.80 26.78
C THR A 889 7.96 60.29 28.22
N SER A 890 8.95 61.03 28.72
CA SER A 890 9.09 61.38 30.14
C SER A 890 8.97 60.16 31.05
N SER A 891 9.72 59.10 30.73
CA SER A 891 9.76 57.87 31.54
C SER A 891 10.93 57.87 32.52
N ALA A 892 10.74 57.26 33.69
CA ALA A 892 11.80 57.18 34.70
C ALA A 892 13.00 56.38 34.23
N ILE A 893 14.18 56.76 34.70
CA ILE A 893 15.44 56.03 34.50
C ILE A 893 15.92 55.58 35.88
N HIS A 894 16.18 54.29 36.06
CA HIS A 894 16.75 53.75 37.30
C HIS A 894 17.96 52.88 36.97
N LEU A 895 19.13 53.29 37.44
CA LEU A 895 20.37 52.55 37.30
C LEU A 895 20.85 52.14 38.70
N GLN A 896 21.12 50.85 38.89
CA GLN A 896 21.69 50.28 40.11
C GLN A 896 22.94 49.46 39.77
N ALA A 897 24.04 49.67 40.50
CA ALA A 897 25.31 48.97 40.29
C ALA A 897 26.28 49.15 41.46
N ALA A 898 27.30 48.28 41.54
CA ALA A 898 28.43 48.45 42.45
C ALA A 898 29.41 49.52 41.95
N GLN A 899 29.45 49.73 40.62
CA GLN A 899 30.27 50.74 39.96
C GLN A 899 29.54 51.39 38.77
N PHE A 900 29.89 52.65 38.49
CA PHE A 900 29.34 53.40 37.36
C PHE A 900 30.46 53.96 36.48
N SER A 901 30.35 53.75 35.16
CA SER A 901 31.16 54.40 34.14
C SER A 901 30.25 55.11 33.16
N LEU A 902 29.97 56.39 33.41
CA LEU A 902 29.00 57.18 32.66
C LEU A 902 29.70 58.27 31.82
N THR A 903 29.57 58.18 30.50
CA THR A 903 30.08 59.19 29.55
C THR A 903 29.02 59.68 28.56
N GLY A 904 27.91 58.97 28.41
CA GLY A 904 26.76 59.39 27.61
C GLY A 904 25.84 60.35 28.35
N THR A 905 24.95 61.05 27.62
CA THR A 905 23.93 61.91 28.24
C THR A 905 22.73 61.09 28.69
N ILE A 906 22.25 61.31 29.92
CA ILE A 906 21.08 60.64 30.50
C ILE A 906 19.94 61.65 30.58
N LYS A 907 18.81 61.39 29.91
CA LYS A 907 17.69 62.32 29.77
C LYS A 907 16.36 61.66 30.10
N SER A 908 15.73 62.05 31.22
CA SER A 908 14.42 61.53 31.64
C SER A 908 13.24 62.46 31.36
N GLY A 909 13.47 63.61 30.72
CA GLY A 909 12.43 64.62 30.52
C GLY A 909 11.92 65.15 31.87
N THR A 910 10.62 65.05 32.12
CA THR A 910 10.04 65.47 33.41
C THR A 910 10.04 64.38 34.49
N ALA A 911 10.49 63.17 34.17
CA ALA A 911 10.53 62.07 35.14
C ALA A 911 11.82 62.02 35.97
N THR A 912 11.81 61.17 36.98
CA THR A 912 12.95 60.94 37.86
C THR A 912 14.03 60.10 37.20
N THR A 913 15.28 60.50 37.40
CA THR A 913 16.46 59.65 37.21
C THR A 913 16.96 59.22 38.58
N THR A 914 17.18 57.93 38.79
CA THR A 914 17.71 57.35 40.03
C THR A 914 19.03 56.65 39.74
N LEU A 915 20.08 57.00 40.48
CA LEU A 915 21.37 56.32 40.48
C LEU A 915 21.61 55.73 41.87
N GLU A 916 21.62 54.41 41.99
CA GLU A 916 21.63 53.69 43.27
C GLU A 916 22.83 52.73 43.35
N ALA A 917 23.45 52.63 44.53
CA ALA A 917 24.46 51.62 44.83
C ALA A 917 23.79 50.25 45.12
N SER A 918 24.40 49.13 44.75
CA SER A 918 23.82 47.79 44.88
C SER A 918 24.12 47.10 46.21
N ASP A 919 25.32 47.26 46.76
CA ASP A 919 25.78 46.59 47.98
C ASP A 919 26.59 47.53 48.91
N ASN A 920 25.89 48.49 49.51
CA ASN A 920 26.42 49.37 50.56
C ASN A 920 27.61 50.25 50.11
N GLU A 921 27.87 50.38 48.82
CA GLU A 921 28.95 51.22 48.31
C GLU A 921 28.75 52.67 48.74
N THR A 922 29.86 53.32 49.06
CA THR A 922 29.88 54.75 49.35
C THR A 922 29.84 55.56 48.06
N ILE A 923 29.14 56.69 48.05
CA ILE A 923 29.03 57.56 46.87
C ILE A 923 29.75 58.89 47.13
N GLY A 924 30.70 59.24 46.28
CA GLY A 924 31.32 60.56 46.21
C GLY A 924 30.64 61.46 45.17
N LEU A 925 30.28 62.68 45.57
CA LEU A 925 29.77 63.72 44.67
C LEU A 925 30.79 64.86 44.52
N GLY A 926 30.95 65.37 43.29
CA GLY A 926 31.88 66.45 42.97
C GLY A 926 33.33 65.97 43.08
N THR A 927 34.03 66.37 44.15
CA THR A 927 35.37 65.87 44.50
C THR A 927 35.37 64.99 45.75
N GLY A 928 34.19 64.65 46.29
CA GLY A 928 34.07 63.85 47.51
C GLY A 928 34.51 62.40 47.29
N ALA A 929 35.14 61.80 48.29
CA ALA A 929 35.57 60.40 48.22
C ALA A 929 34.39 59.42 48.39
N GLY A 930 34.49 58.27 47.75
CA GLY A 930 33.51 57.19 47.73
C GLY A 930 33.92 56.11 46.72
N ASP A 931 33.37 54.91 46.87
CA ASP A 931 33.59 53.78 45.97
C ASP A 931 33.02 54.06 44.57
N ILE A 932 31.85 54.72 44.53
CA ILE A 932 31.23 55.25 43.31
C ILE A 932 31.50 56.75 43.25
N GLN A 933 31.89 57.27 42.08
CA GLN A 933 32.24 58.67 41.88
C GLN A 933 31.34 59.36 40.85
N PHE A 934 30.53 60.32 41.29
CA PHE A 934 29.78 61.21 40.42
C PHE A 934 30.39 62.62 40.46
N SER A 935 31.41 62.81 39.62
CA SER A 935 32.05 64.13 39.45
C SER A 935 31.09 65.16 38.86
N ASN A 936 31.42 66.45 38.97
CA ASN A 936 30.62 67.52 38.34
C ASN A 936 30.47 67.33 36.81
N THR A 937 31.44 66.69 36.16
CA THR A 937 31.35 66.33 34.74
C THR A 937 30.25 65.28 34.51
N ILE A 938 30.20 64.23 35.34
CA ILE A 938 29.16 63.18 35.22
C ILE A 938 27.79 63.75 35.56
N LEU A 939 27.69 64.53 36.64
CA LEU A 939 26.43 65.18 37.02
C LEU A 939 25.90 66.05 35.88
N ALA A 940 26.76 66.80 35.19
CA ALA A 940 26.36 67.63 34.04
C ALA A 940 25.81 66.84 32.83
N LEU A 941 26.04 65.53 32.75
CA LEU A 941 25.48 64.66 31.70
C LEU A 941 24.00 64.31 31.94
N ILE A 942 23.48 64.54 33.15
CA ILE A 942 22.14 64.14 33.56
C ILE A 942 21.17 65.32 33.40
N ASN A 943 20.10 65.09 32.63
CA ASN A 943 18.94 65.97 32.48
C ASN A 943 17.71 65.23 32.98
N SER A 944 17.10 65.73 34.04
CA SER A 944 15.98 65.04 34.68
C SER A 944 15.00 65.99 35.36
N GLY A 945 13.74 65.55 35.46
CA GLY A 945 12.72 66.27 36.21
C GLY A 945 12.94 66.22 37.72
N ALA A 946 13.54 65.13 38.20
CA ALA A 946 14.14 64.99 39.52
C ALA A 946 15.36 64.05 39.43
N LEU A 947 16.34 64.20 40.30
CA LEU A 947 17.51 63.31 40.37
C LEU A 947 17.64 62.73 41.78
N VAL A 948 17.55 61.41 41.89
CA VAL A 948 17.80 60.69 43.14
C VAL A 948 19.18 60.06 43.05
N ILE A 949 20.05 60.34 44.03
CA ILE A 949 21.34 59.68 44.18
C ILE A 949 21.36 58.92 45.50
N GLY A 950 21.54 57.61 45.39
CA GLY A 950 21.45 56.65 46.47
C GLY A 950 20.05 56.06 46.65
N GLY A 951 19.97 55.08 47.54
CA GLY A 951 18.76 54.32 47.83
C GLY A 951 18.94 53.45 49.08
N ALA A 952 18.22 52.32 49.13
CA ALA A 952 18.15 51.51 50.35
C ALA A 952 19.49 50.84 50.69
N GLN A 953 20.23 50.43 49.67
CA GLN A 953 21.53 49.77 49.79
C GLN A 953 22.70 50.74 49.62
N THR A 954 22.49 52.06 49.73
CA THR A 954 23.58 53.02 49.55
C THR A 954 24.27 53.33 50.87
N GLY A 955 25.59 53.20 50.86
CA GLY A 955 26.48 53.56 51.95
C GLY A 955 26.53 55.08 52.20
N THR A 956 27.59 55.53 52.85
CA THR A 956 27.76 56.98 53.11
C THR A 956 27.90 57.75 51.81
N ILE A 957 27.16 58.86 51.68
CA ILE A 957 27.29 59.80 50.56
C ILE A 957 28.15 60.99 51.00
N THR A 958 29.25 61.27 50.31
CA THR A 958 30.12 62.43 50.58
C THR A 958 30.02 63.46 49.45
N ALA A 959 29.48 64.63 49.75
CA ALA A 959 29.40 65.76 48.83
C ALA A 959 30.49 66.79 49.11
N GLN A 960 31.34 67.06 48.11
CA GLN A 960 32.38 68.08 48.18
C GLN A 960 32.47 68.84 46.86
N ALA A 961 32.46 70.17 46.90
CA ALA A 961 32.59 71.03 45.71
C ALA A 961 31.58 70.67 44.59
N VAL A 962 30.36 70.26 44.98
CA VAL A 962 29.32 69.89 44.01
C VAL A 962 28.78 71.15 43.35
N SER A 963 28.63 71.14 42.02
CA SER A 963 28.03 72.22 41.25
C SER A 963 27.05 71.66 40.24
N THR A 964 25.76 71.70 40.58
CA THR A 964 24.68 71.17 39.73
C THR A 964 24.18 72.23 38.74
N ALA A 965 23.64 71.78 37.61
CA ALA A 965 23.14 72.65 36.54
C ALA A 965 21.63 72.78 36.61
N ALA A 966 21.06 73.86 36.07
CA ALA A 966 19.60 74.08 35.99
C ALA A 966 18.85 72.99 35.19
N GLN A 967 19.56 72.11 34.49
CA GLN A 967 19.00 70.99 33.72
C GLN A 967 18.62 69.79 34.62
N GLN A 968 19.00 69.82 35.90
CA GLN A 968 18.52 68.89 36.94
C GLN A 968 17.42 69.57 37.75
N GLY A 969 16.25 68.92 37.85
CA GLY A 969 15.23 69.29 38.83
C GLY A 969 15.70 69.01 40.27
N PRO A 970 14.78 68.91 41.26
CA PRO A 970 15.15 68.66 42.65
C PRO A 970 16.05 67.42 42.80
N ILE A 971 17.08 67.54 43.64
CA ILE A 971 18.05 66.48 43.89
C ILE A 971 17.81 65.89 45.26
N SER A 972 17.58 64.57 45.34
CA SER A 972 17.43 63.84 46.59
C SER A 972 18.65 62.95 46.84
N LEU A 973 19.32 63.15 47.97
CA LEU A 973 20.42 62.30 48.44
C LEU A 973 19.90 61.30 49.47
N VAL A 974 20.08 60.01 49.20
CA VAL A 974 19.52 58.93 50.04
C VAL A 974 20.61 57.94 50.44
N ALA A 975 21.15 58.09 51.65
CA ALA A 975 22.10 57.15 52.25
C ALA A 975 21.33 56.16 53.14
N GLY A 976 20.82 55.07 52.55
CA GLY A 976 19.86 54.15 53.19
C GLY A 976 20.46 53.00 54.00
N ALA A 977 21.73 52.64 53.78
CA ALA A 977 22.38 51.53 54.46
C ALA A 977 22.53 51.78 55.96
N THR A 978 22.58 50.71 56.76
CA THR A 978 22.69 50.83 58.22
C THR A 978 23.98 51.56 58.62
N GLY A 979 23.86 52.65 59.37
CA GLY A 979 25.01 53.47 59.79
C GLY A 979 25.47 54.51 58.74
N ALA A 980 24.84 54.55 57.57
CA ALA A 980 25.21 55.46 56.50
C ALA A 980 24.87 56.93 56.83
N ASN A 981 25.81 57.81 56.50
CA ASN A 981 25.66 59.26 56.65
C ASN A 981 25.51 59.94 55.29
N VAL A 982 25.03 61.19 55.30
CA VAL A 982 25.31 62.13 54.20
C VAL A 982 26.27 63.19 54.75
N VAL A 983 27.44 63.37 54.13
CA VAL A 983 28.51 64.25 54.61
C VAL A 983 28.79 65.35 53.60
N PHE A 984 28.61 66.61 53.97
CA PHE A 984 29.05 67.77 53.21
C PHE A 984 30.44 68.20 53.69
N SER A 985 31.48 67.95 52.89
CA SER A 985 32.89 68.20 53.24
C SER A 985 33.53 69.35 52.44
N GLY A 986 32.74 70.03 51.60
CA GLY A 986 33.11 71.24 50.86
C GLY A 986 31.86 71.99 50.38
N GLY A 987 32.01 73.28 50.08
CA GLY A 987 30.92 74.13 49.60
C GLY A 987 30.25 73.55 48.35
N SER A 988 28.95 73.33 48.40
CA SER A 988 28.20 72.61 47.36
C SER A 988 26.93 73.36 46.96
N SER A 989 26.60 73.38 45.67
CA SER A 989 25.43 74.08 45.12
C SER A 989 24.45 73.17 44.39
N PHE A 990 23.17 73.27 44.79
CA PHE A 990 22.05 72.49 44.24
C PHE A 990 20.95 73.38 43.67
N THR A 991 20.15 72.90 42.72
CA THR A 991 18.93 73.60 42.30
C THR A 991 17.90 73.57 43.43
N ALA A 992 17.49 72.38 43.86
CA ALA A 992 16.81 72.12 45.13
C ALA A 992 17.38 70.83 45.74
N LEU A 993 17.32 70.69 47.05
CA LEU A 993 17.99 69.59 47.76
C LEU A 993 17.06 68.96 48.80
N GLU A 994 16.97 67.63 48.76
CA GLU A 994 16.38 66.80 49.80
C GLU A 994 17.42 65.80 50.28
N VAL A 995 17.56 65.62 51.59
CA VAL A 995 18.59 64.75 52.16
C VAL A 995 17.99 63.81 53.19
N THR A 996 18.21 62.51 52.97
CA THR A 996 17.87 61.44 53.91
C THR A 996 19.11 60.59 54.18
N ALA A 997 19.45 60.43 55.45
CA ALA A 997 20.51 59.55 55.91
C ALA A 997 19.97 58.57 56.96
N LYS A 998 20.42 57.31 56.91
CA LYS A 998 19.99 56.31 57.89
C LYS A 998 20.52 56.60 59.29
N ASN A 999 21.70 57.20 59.40
CA ASN A 999 22.31 57.62 60.67
C ASN A 999 22.17 59.13 60.89
N GLN A 1000 22.97 59.96 60.20
CA GLN A 1000 22.96 61.42 60.36
C GLN A 1000 23.45 62.17 59.13
N ILE A 1001 23.14 63.46 59.08
CA ILE A 1001 23.58 64.40 58.04
C ILE A 1001 24.67 65.30 58.67
N GLN A 1002 25.88 65.27 58.14
CA GLN A 1002 27.04 65.97 58.70
C GLN A 1002 27.50 67.12 57.81
N PHE A 1003 27.72 68.28 58.40
CA PHE A 1003 28.39 69.41 57.76
C PHE A 1003 29.80 69.55 58.32
N ASN A 1004 30.79 69.10 57.55
CA ASN A 1004 32.20 69.03 57.91
C ASN A 1004 33.07 69.85 56.94
N THR A 1005 32.70 71.12 56.74
CA THR A 1005 33.45 72.04 55.89
C THR A 1005 33.62 73.41 56.54
N THR A 1006 34.71 74.09 56.22
CA THR A 1006 34.91 75.51 56.55
C THR A 1006 34.43 76.45 55.46
N ASP A 1007 33.99 75.91 54.32
CA ASP A 1007 33.40 76.71 53.24
C ASP A 1007 32.04 77.27 53.71
N ASP A 1008 31.78 78.51 53.33
CA ASP A 1008 30.61 79.26 53.75
C ASP A 1008 29.99 79.99 52.54
N PRO A 1009 28.80 79.59 52.05
CA PRO A 1009 27.94 78.53 52.59
C PRO A 1009 28.46 77.10 52.34
N ALA A 1010 28.21 76.17 53.26
CA ALA A 1010 28.44 74.74 53.03
C ALA A 1010 27.52 74.18 51.96
N VAL A 1011 26.25 74.62 51.97
CA VAL A 1011 25.26 74.28 50.95
C VAL A 1011 24.52 75.54 50.52
N GLN A 1012 24.48 75.73 49.20
CA GLN A 1012 23.72 76.80 48.55
C GLN A 1012 22.67 76.19 47.62
N THR A 1013 21.43 76.68 47.69
CA THR A 1013 20.38 76.29 46.73
C THR A 1013 19.62 77.48 46.15
N THR A 1014 19.05 77.28 44.96
CA THR A 1014 18.13 78.26 44.36
C THR A 1014 16.66 77.99 44.68
N GLY A 1015 16.33 76.76 45.06
CA GLY A 1015 15.03 76.27 45.53
C GLY A 1015 15.08 75.70 46.95
N ALA A 1016 14.10 74.86 47.32
CA ALA A 1016 13.93 74.37 48.69
C ALA A 1016 15.09 73.47 49.17
N GLN A 1017 15.31 73.47 50.49
CA GLN A 1017 16.21 72.53 51.17
C GLN A 1017 15.43 71.76 52.23
N THR A 1018 15.46 70.43 52.20
CA THR A 1018 14.78 69.59 53.20
C THR A 1018 15.73 68.52 53.74
N TYR A 1019 15.77 68.36 55.07
CA TYR A 1019 16.64 67.39 55.75
C TYR A 1019 15.78 66.48 56.64
N HIS A 1020 15.78 65.19 56.38
CA HIS A 1020 14.88 64.21 57.03
C HIS A 1020 15.53 63.42 58.17
N SER A 1021 16.80 63.71 58.49
CA SER A 1021 17.59 62.98 59.49
C SER A 1021 18.29 63.94 60.46
N PRO A 1022 18.79 63.45 61.61
CA PRO A 1022 19.53 64.29 62.55
C PRO A 1022 20.69 65.01 61.86
N VAL A 1023 20.77 66.33 62.06
CA VAL A 1023 21.81 67.19 61.49
C VAL A 1023 22.90 67.44 62.52
N GLN A 1024 24.15 67.23 62.12
CA GLN A 1024 25.35 67.49 62.92
C GLN A 1024 26.24 68.54 62.23
N LEU A 1025 26.44 69.68 62.90
CA LEU A 1025 27.37 70.72 62.46
C LEU A 1025 28.74 70.47 63.12
N LEU A 1026 29.72 69.97 62.35
CA LEU A 1026 31.08 69.69 62.83
C LEU A 1026 32.03 70.89 62.68
N LYS A 1027 31.63 71.87 61.87
CA LYS A 1027 32.32 73.14 61.61
C LYS A 1027 31.28 74.27 61.59
N ASN A 1028 31.72 75.51 61.79
CA ASN A 1028 30.84 76.68 61.75
C ASN A 1028 30.64 77.10 60.28
N THR A 1029 29.43 76.92 59.75
CA THR A 1029 29.10 77.14 58.33
C THR A 1029 27.62 77.53 58.17
N THR A 1030 27.26 78.23 57.10
CA THR A 1030 25.88 78.58 56.77
C THR A 1030 25.28 77.70 55.68
N LEU A 1031 23.95 77.55 55.73
CA LEU A 1031 23.13 76.96 54.68
C LEU A 1031 22.29 78.08 54.07
N THR A 1032 22.33 78.25 52.76
CA THR A 1032 21.66 79.38 52.09
C THR A 1032 20.72 78.90 50.99
N SER A 1033 19.49 79.40 50.98
CA SER A 1033 18.53 79.22 49.88
C SER A 1033 18.01 80.57 49.42
N THR A 1034 17.90 80.75 48.10
CA THR A 1034 17.26 81.94 47.49
C THR A 1034 15.81 81.70 47.07
N GLY A 1035 15.27 80.49 47.30
CA GLY A 1035 13.90 80.09 46.92
C GLY A 1035 12.90 80.14 48.07
N SER A 1036 11.60 80.16 47.76
CA SER A 1036 10.54 80.15 48.79
C SER A 1036 10.32 78.74 49.34
N GLY A 1037 10.88 78.45 50.52
CA GLY A 1037 10.70 77.20 51.27
C GLY A 1037 12.00 76.76 51.93
N ASN A 1038 12.18 77.12 53.20
CA ASN A 1038 13.28 76.70 54.06
C ASN A 1038 12.77 75.78 55.17
#